data_AF-T1FY78-F1
#
_entry.id   AF-T1FY78-F1
#
_cell.length_a   1.000
_cell.length_b   1.000
_cell.length_c   1.000
_cell.angle_alpha   90.00
_cell.angle_beta   90.00
_cell.angle_gamma   90.00
#
_symmetry.space_group_name_H-M   'P 1'
#
loop_
_entity.id
_entity.type
_entity.pdbx_description
1 polymer ?
#
loop_
_entity_poly.entity_id
_entity_poly.type
_entity_poly.pdbx_seq_one_letter_code
_entity_poly.pdbx_strand_id
1 'polypeptide(L)'
;KSGNEKKITSREALKYLVARKFDFDKAVDLYFAYEKVKLREGLLNVDVKDEKFLEELDSGKFTVLPGRDANGSAIVLYTVKLHDPDQSVKSNFIRGFLFQLDIALKNFETQMNGIVLVFNTIKSKYHHFDFELCKRMIYILKNSYPAKLKKIIIIEPPKWFEMVHQVLLKMIGVKMQNRIFVVTLSQLTNHIPVSSLPKELGGNLSHKHSKWIADCINSFRQTVVSNADLTSSSANLQLQLLQLQKMGTDVKNDMKSKNSNLSAAANKLSDLKRRENDMRKEIIKHYDASSSTHANQQRSSINILQPDPAKQELEQLERLIKRYEDLKRQQTSPSLTTRNESNIQSLNYQMLLHKWGMLLSLDAQRKVPSIQKSCQGKMTISQLVKFCILVGPRGLTKQYKQMKHSLDVSNFTFEAFKAAENQCKNRYREVPCIDATRVKLSTWNGECNDYIHANFIDGCHVSRYYIATQGPLPNTCVDFWRMVWDYHILVIVMLTNQMESTKIKCHQYWPNFDKESMQYASIRVSNVRTDRSKPNYVASTLALTNMKTNIERRVTHLHFNKWPDSRVPQSTDNLLQFIFAVRQEQRDRIKHLAENFPDCPTAPPLLIHCSAGIGRAGTFMAIDISIDKLLDNTCHLVDILETVQCIRQQRFKSVQSHNQYIFIHKVLIEYALYSNRL
;
A
#
# COMPACT_ATOMS: atom_id res chain seq x y z
N LYS A 1 13.16 -10.28 -23.96
CA LYS A 1 14.15 -9.46 -24.73
C LYS A 1 14.55 -8.25 -23.86
N SER A 2 15.42 -8.45 -22.88
CA SER A 2 16.38 -7.48 -22.33
C SER A 2 17.46 -8.28 -21.59
N GLY A 3 18.73 -7.94 -21.81
CA GLY A 3 19.88 -8.86 -21.69
C GLY A 3 20.42 -9.15 -20.29
N ASN A 4 19.58 -9.33 -19.26
CA ASN A 4 20.03 -9.87 -17.96
C ASN A 4 18.89 -10.51 -17.15
N GLU A 5 17.96 -11.18 -17.83
CA GLU A 5 16.83 -11.88 -17.18
C GLU A 5 17.26 -13.28 -16.72
N LYS A 6 17.06 -13.58 -15.43
CA LYS A 6 17.24 -14.90 -14.82
C LYS A 6 16.44 -15.93 -15.64
N LYS A 7 17.13 -16.78 -16.41
CA LYS A 7 16.48 -17.80 -17.25
C LYS A 7 15.67 -18.76 -16.35
N ILE A 8 14.35 -18.78 -16.53
CA ILE A 8 13.47 -19.76 -15.89
C ILE A 8 13.71 -21.11 -16.57
N THR A 9 13.89 -22.17 -15.79
CA THR A 9 14.01 -23.53 -16.33
C THR A 9 12.65 -24.02 -16.84
N SER A 10 12.63 -24.87 -17.87
CA SER A 10 11.38 -25.43 -18.40
C SER A 10 10.54 -26.13 -17.32
N ARG A 11 11.21 -26.79 -16.36
CA ARG A 11 10.56 -27.43 -15.20
C ARG A 11 9.88 -26.43 -14.26
N GLU A 12 10.52 -25.29 -14.01
CA GLU A 12 9.93 -24.23 -13.17
C GLU A 12 8.78 -23.53 -13.91
N ALA A 13 8.90 -23.28 -15.21
CA ALA A 13 7.82 -22.70 -16.04
C ALA A 13 6.57 -23.60 -16.08
N LEU A 14 6.77 -24.91 -16.25
CA LEU A 14 5.68 -25.88 -16.37
C LEU A 14 4.75 -25.86 -15.16
N LYS A 15 5.30 -25.67 -13.95
CA LYS A 15 4.54 -25.57 -12.70
C LYS A 15 3.45 -24.50 -12.77
N TYR A 16 3.77 -23.31 -13.28
CA TYR A 16 2.82 -22.19 -13.37
C TYR A 16 1.80 -22.41 -14.50
N LEU A 17 2.25 -22.96 -15.63
CA LEU A 17 1.38 -23.31 -16.74
C LEU A 17 0.33 -24.34 -16.32
N VAL A 18 0.75 -25.45 -15.68
CA VAL A 18 -0.18 -26.48 -15.17
C VAL A 18 -1.18 -25.90 -14.18
N ALA A 19 -0.73 -25.03 -13.26
CA ALA A 19 -1.58 -24.36 -12.28
C ALA A 19 -2.67 -23.48 -12.93
N ARG A 20 -2.44 -22.98 -14.15
CA ARG A 20 -3.37 -22.14 -14.91
C ARG A 20 -3.92 -22.80 -16.17
N LYS A 21 -3.88 -24.13 -16.26
CA LYS A 21 -4.39 -24.90 -17.42
C LYS A 21 -3.74 -24.43 -18.75
N PHE A 22 -2.45 -24.17 -18.72
CA PHE A 22 -1.63 -23.71 -19.84
C PHE A 22 -2.04 -22.34 -20.41
N ASP A 23 -2.83 -21.55 -19.69
CA ASP A 23 -3.05 -20.14 -19.98
C ASP A 23 -1.76 -19.36 -19.69
N PHE A 24 -1.09 -18.91 -20.75
CA PHE A 24 0.23 -18.31 -20.68
C PHE A 24 0.24 -17.02 -19.85
N ASP A 25 -0.66 -16.08 -20.14
CA ASP A 25 -0.70 -14.78 -19.46
C ASP A 25 -0.99 -14.96 -17.97
N LYS A 26 -1.98 -15.79 -17.62
CA LYS A 26 -2.28 -16.08 -16.21
C LYS A 26 -1.15 -16.82 -15.50
N ALA A 27 -0.36 -17.64 -16.21
CA ALA A 27 0.78 -18.33 -15.65
C ALA A 27 1.94 -17.36 -15.37
N VAL A 28 2.18 -16.39 -16.27
CA VAL A 28 3.17 -15.32 -16.08
C VAL A 28 2.78 -14.43 -14.90
N ASP A 29 1.51 -14.03 -14.81
CA ASP A 29 0.99 -13.27 -13.66
C ASP A 29 1.18 -14.03 -12.34
N LEU A 30 0.87 -15.34 -12.34
CA LEU A 30 1.05 -16.19 -11.17
C LEU A 30 2.52 -16.33 -10.78
N TYR A 31 3.42 -16.45 -11.76
CA TYR A 31 4.86 -16.47 -11.53
C TYR A 31 5.34 -15.22 -10.79
N PHE A 32 5.03 -14.03 -11.32
CA PHE A 32 5.42 -12.78 -10.69
C PHE A 32 4.74 -12.56 -9.33
N ALA A 33 3.48 -12.99 -9.18
CA ALA A 33 2.79 -12.94 -7.90
C ALA A 33 3.50 -13.84 -6.86
N TYR A 34 3.93 -15.03 -7.25
CA TYR A 34 4.61 -15.95 -6.33
C TYR A 34 6.03 -15.50 -6.00
N GLU A 35 6.79 -14.98 -6.97
CA GLU A 35 8.14 -14.44 -6.71
C GLU A 35 8.10 -13.29 -5.68
N LYS A 36 7.06 -12.43 -5.74
CA LYS A 36 6.82 -11.40 -4.72
C LYS A 36 6.55 -12.00 -3.34
N VAL A 37 5.84 -13.13 -3.26
CA VAL A 37 5.62 -13.85 -1.99
C VAL A 37 6.93 -14.44 -1.48
N LYS A 38 7.71 -15.13 -2.33
CA LYS A 38 9.01 -15.69 -1.93
C LYS A 38 9.97 -14.64 -1.40
N LEU A 39 10.03 -13.46 -2.03
CA LEU A 39 10.84 -12.35 -1.56
C LEU A 39 10.34 -11.83 -0.21
N ARG A 40 9.03 -11.64 -0.06
CA ARG A 40 8.41 -11.10 1.17
C ARG A 40 8.56 -12.04 2.37
N GLU A 41 8.38 -13.34 2.16
CA GLU A 41 8.43 -14.35 3.23
C GLU A 41 9.84 -14.93 3.42
N GLY A 42 10.85 -14.45 2.70
CA GLY A 42 12.25 -14.89 2.86
C GLY A 42 12.52 -16.33 2.39
N LEU A 43 11.84 -16.79 1.34
CA LEU A 43 12.00 -18.14 0.76
C LEU A 43 13.14 -18.23 -0.27
N LEU A 44 13.66 -17.10 -0.78
CA LEU A 44 14.72 -17.12 -1.79
C LEU A 44 16.08 -17.57 -1.21
N ASN A 45 16.35 -17.20 0.04
CA ASN A 45 17.54 -17.59 0.80
C ASN A 45 17.09 -18.13 2.16
N VAL A 46 16.60 -19.38 2.18
CA VAL A 46 16.25 -20.04 3.43
C VAL A 46 17.53 -20.42 4.16
N ASP A 47 17.75 -19.80 5.32
CA ASP A 47 18.85 -20.19 6.21
C ASP A 47 18.40 -21.38 7.05
N VAL A 48 18.84 -22.56 6.64
CA VAL A 48 18.60 -23.82 7.36
C VAL A 48 19.40 -23.95 8.65
N LYS A 49 20.09 -22.89 9.10
CA LYS A 49 20.72 -22.77 10.42
C LYS A 49 19.96 -21.85 11.38
N ASP A 50 18.90 -21.18 10.93
CA ASP A 50 18.05 -20.35 11.77
C ASP A 50 17.27 -21.22 12.76
N GLU A 51 17.67 -21.22 14.03
CA GLU A 51 17.09 -22.04 15.10
C GLU A 51 15.58 -21.82 15.23
N LYS A 52 15.10 -20.57 15.15
CA LYS A 52 13.66 -20.26 15.27
C LYS A 52 12.85 -20.74 14.07
N PHE A 53 13.49 -20.87 12.92
CA PHE A 53 12.86 -21.44 11.73
C PHE A 53 12.80 -22.96 11.82
N LEU A 54 13.86 -23.60 12.32
CA LEU A 54 13.89 -25.04 12.57
C LEU A 54 12.90 -25.46 13.66
N GLU A 55 12.84 -24.72 14.77
CA GLU A 55 11.82 -24.93 15.82
C GLU A 55 10.39 -24.87 15.26
N GLU A 56 10.12 -23.91 14.36
CA GLU A 56 8.81 -23.80 13.72
C GLU A 56 8.54 -24.97 12.77
N LEU A 57 9.55 -25.44 12.03
CA LEU A 57 9.43 -26.62 11.18
C LEU A 57 9.21 -27.89 11.99
N ASP A 58 9.97 -28.10 13.07
CA ASP A 58 9.92 -29.29 13.93
C ASP A 58 8.69 -29.33 14.84
N SER A 59 7.97 -28.22 14.97
CA SER A 59 6.76 -28.12 15.80
C SER A 59 5.66 -29.10 15.43
N GLY A 60 5.69 -29.70 14.23
CA GLY A 60 4.65 -30.63 13.78
C GLY A 60 3.29 -29.99 13.51
N LYS A 61 3.18 -28.65 13.62
CA LYS A 61 1.96 -27.90 13.31
C LYS A 61 1.51 -28.18 11.87
N PHE A 62 2.45 -28.27 10.93
CA PHE A 62 2.21 -28.64 9.54
C PHE A 62 3.02 -29.85 9.12
N THR A 63 2.37 -30.71 8.34
CA THR A 63 3.01 -31.83 7.66
C THR A 63 2.36 -32.00 6.28
N VAL A 64 3.16 -32.34 5.27
CA VAL A 64 2.62 -32.93 4.03
C VAL A 64 2.68 -34.44 4.20
N LEU A 65 1.52 -35.10 4.15
CA LEU A 65 1.46 -36.54 4.30
C LEU A 65 2.01 -37.23 3.03
N PRO A 66 2.69 -38.38 3.15
CA PRO A 66 3.17 -39.14 2.01
C PRO A 66 2.03 -39.77 1.18
N GLY A 67 0.87 -39.96 1.79
CA GLY A 67 -0.34 -40.43 1.09
C GLY A 67 -1.01 -39.32 0.26
N ARG A 68 -1.98 -39.71 -0.56
CA ARG A 68 -2.72 -38.80 -1.46
C ARG A 68 -4.22 -38.98 -1.32
N ASP A 69 -4.98 -37.96 -1.71
CA ASP A 69 -6.43 -38.11 -1.82
C ASP A 69 -6.80 -39.03 -3.00
N ALA A 70 -8.07 -39.42 -3.11
CA ALA A 70 -8.55 -40.29 -4.19
C ALA A 70 -8.30 -39.73 -5.61
N ASN A 71 -8.03 -38.42 -5.73
CA ASN A 71 -7.74 -37.74 -7.00
C ASN A 71 -6.24 -37.50 -7.20
N GLY A 72 -5.37 -38.08 -6.36
CA GLY A 72 -3.92 -37.90 -6.42
C GLY A 72 -3.42 -36.55 -5.90
N SER A 73 -4.24 -35.75 -5.23
CA SER A 73 -3.83 -34.48 -4.62
C SER A 73 -2.97 -34.72 -3.39
N ALA A 74 -1.95 -33.87 -3.18
CA ALA A 74 -1.15 -33.95 -1.95
C ALA A 74 -1.97 -33.49 -0.74
N ILE A 75 -1.83 -34.19 0.39
CA ILE A 75 -2.56 -33.89 1.62
C ILE A 75 -1.66 -33.10 2.56
N VAL A 76 -2.10 -31.89 2.90
CA VAL A 76 -1.41 -30.98 3.81
C VAL A 76 -2.20 -30.95 5.12
N LEU A 77 -1.63 -31.47 6.18
CA LEU A 77 -2.24 -31.53 7.50
C LEU A 77 -1.78 -30.35 8.36
N TYR A 78 -2.72 -29.60 8.92
CA TYR A 78 -2.49 -28.56 9.92
C TYR A 78 -3.17 -28.92 11.24
N THR A 79 -2.38 -29.05 12.29
CA THR A 79 -2.87 -29.41 13.63
C THR A 79 -2.99 -28.16 14.48
N VAL A 80 -4.21 -27.63 14.60
CA VAL A 80 -4.47 -26.29 15.18
C VAL A 80 -4.03 -26.21 16.64
N LYS A 81 -4.25 -27.26 17.44
CA LYS A 81 -3.87 -27.30 18.86
C LYS A 81 -2.37 -27.13 19.14
N LEU A 82 -1.51 -27.29 18.13
CA LEU A 82 -0.05 -27.11 18.28
C LEU A 82 0.37 -25.66 18.01
N HIS A 83 -0.54 -24.81 17.50
CA HIS A 83 -0.24 -23.42 17.22
C HIS A 83 -0.52 -22.55 18.44
N ASP A 84 0.50 -21.77 18.83
CA ASP A 84 0.38 -20.70 19.81
C ASP A 84 0.68 -19.36 19.11
N PRO A 85 -0.32 -18.48 18.91
CA PRO A 85 -0.15 -17.18 18.27
C PRO A 85 0.77 -16.22 19.03
N ASP A 86 0.94 -16.40 20.34
CA ASP A 86 1.74 -15.50 21.18
C ASP A 86 3.23 -15.89 21.18
N GLN A 87 3.54 -17.18 20.97
CA GLN A 87 4.92 -17.69 20.88
C GLN A 87 5.43 -17.80 19.44
N SER A 88 4.54 -17.99 18.46
CA SER A 88 4.93 -18.19 17.07
C SER A 88 5.26 -16.84 16.40
N VAL A 89 6.50 -16.64 15.96
CA VAL A 89 6.83 -15.49 15.09
C VAL A 89 6.09 -15.66 13.77
N LYS A 90 5.06 -14.84 13.53
CA LYS A 90 4.14 -14.98 12.37
C LYS A 90 4.83 -15.10 11.01
N SER A 91 6.02 -14.48 10.85
CA SER A 91 6.82 -14.58 9.64
C SER A 91 7.42 -15.98 9.43
N ASN A 92 7.86 -16.65 10.50
CA ASN A 92 8.46 -17.98 10.42
C ASN A 92 7.42 -19.05 10.14
N PHE A 93 6.20 -18.90 10.67
CA PHE A 93 5.11 -19.83 10.39
C PHE A 93 4.79 -19.90 8.89
N ILE A 94 4.54 -18.75 8.24
CA ILE A 94 4.21 -18.73 6.80
C ILE A 94 5.40 -19.19 5.96
N ARG A 95 6.63 -18.81 6.37
CA ARG A 95 7.85 -19.28 5.72
C ARG A 95 7.97 -20.80 5.81
N GLY A 96 7.77 -21.41 6.98
CA GLY A 96 7.85 -22.86 7.19
C GLY A 96 6.76 -23.60 6.42
N PHE A 97 5.54 -23.08 6.45
CA PHE A 97 4.41 -23.58 5.67
C PHE A 97 4.72 -23.61 4.16
N LEU A 98 5.14 -22.48 3.58
CA LEU A 98 5.43 -22.38 2.15
C LEU A 98 6.68 -23.17 1.75
N PHE A 99 7.68 -23.25 2.63
CA PHE A 99 8.88 -24.06 2.41
C PHE A 99 8.53 -25.54 2.20
N GLN A 100 7.73 -26.13 3.09
CA GLN A 100 7.29 -27.51 2.96
C GLN A 100 6.47 -27.73 1.69
N LEU A 101 5.59 -26.79 1.33
CA LEU A 101 4.80 -26.89 0.10
C LEU A 101 5.65 -26.78 -1.16
N ASP A 102 6.67 -25.91 -1.18
CA ASP A 102 7.59 -25.79 -2.33
C ASP A 102 8.37 -27.08 -2.58
N ILE A 103 8.74 -27.80 -1.52
CA ILE A 103 9.32 -29.15 -1.66
C ILE A 103 8.28 -30.13 -2.20
N ALA A 104 7.05 -30.12 -1.67
CA ALA A 104 5.98 -30.99 -2.15
C ALA A 104 5.63 -30.74 -3.63
N LEU A 105 5.74 -29.49 -4.10
CA LEU A 105 5.54 -29.11 -5.51
C LEU A 105 6.66 -29.57 -6.45
N LYS A 106 7.79 -30.09 -5.97
CA LYS A 106 8.77 -30.74 -6.86
C LYS A 106 8.25 -32.03 -7.47
N ASN A 107 7.26 -32.67 -6.83
CA ASN A 107 6.56 -33.85 -7.32
C ASN A 107 5.54 -33.46 -8.40
N PHE A 108 5.65 -34.07 -9.59
CA PHE A 108 4.81 -33.76 -10.75
C PHE A 108 3.32 -34.05 -10.52
N GLU A 109 3.00 -35.13 -9.81
CA GLU A 109 1.62 -35.49 -9.49
C GLU A 109 0.95 -34.45 -8.59
N THR A 110 1.71 -33.83 -7.67
CA THR A 110 1.25 -32.69 -6.87
C THR A 110 0.98 -31.45 -7.73
N GLN A 111 1.82 -31.19 -8.75
CA GLN A 111 1.59 -30.07 -9.67
C GLN A 111 0.30 -30.25 -10.47
N MET A 112 0.05 -31.47 -10.94
CA MET A 112 -1.12 -31.81 -11.76
C MET A 112 -2.42 -31.83 -10.95
N ASN A 113 -2.41 -32.54 -9.82
CA ASN A 113 -3.61 -32.82 -9.04
C ASN A 113 -3.87 -31.76 -7.97
N GLY A 114 -2.86 -30.98 -7.59
CA GLY A 114 -2.98 -29.91 -6.62
C GLY A 114 -2.91 -30.39 -5.17
N ILE A 115 -3.51 -29.61 -4.27
CA ILE A 115 -3.40 -29.81 -2.82
C ILE A 115 -4.76 -29.84 -2.14
N VAL A 116 -4.86 -30.66 -1.10
CA VAL A 116 -5.96 -30.72 -0.15
C VAL A 116 -5.43 -30.30 1.22
N LEU A 117 -6.08 -29.32 1.84
CA LEU A 117 -5.69 -28.81 3.16
C LEU A 117 -6.63 -29.37 4.22
N VAL A 118 -6.08 -30.02 5.24
CA VAL A 118 -6.82 -30.66 6.33
C VAL A 118 -6.51 -29.93 7.64
N PHE A 119 -7.52 -29.29 8.21
CA PHE A 119 -7.46 -28.63 9.51
C PHE A 119 -7.93 -29.62 10.58
N ASN A 120 -6.98 -30.14 11.36
CA ASN A 120 -7.29 -30.92 12.55
C ASN A 120 -7.55 -29.97 13.73
N THR A 121 -8.83 -29.76 14.04
CA THR A 121 -9.28 -28.93 15.17
C THR A 121 -9.64 -29.73 16.41
N ILE A 122 -9.41 -31.04 16.42
CA ILE A 122 -9.69 -31.92 17.56
C ILE A 122 -8.94 -31.41 18.80
N LYS A 123 -9.69 -31.18 19.89
CA LYS A 123 -9.19 -30.65 21.18
C LYS A 123 -8.54 -29.25 21.09
N SER A 124 -8.79 -28.50 20.02
CA SER A 124 -8.30 -27.12 19.90
C SER A 124 -9.17 -26.12 20.70
N LYS A 125 -8.51 -25.14 21.31
CA LYS A 125 -9.15 -23.99 22.01
C LYS A 125 -9.02 -22.72 21.18
N TYR A 126 -9.86 -21.72 21.46
CA TYR A 126 -9.90 -20.44 20.75
C TYR A 126 -8.53 -19.75 20.66
N HIS A 127 -7.72 -19.76 21.74
CA HIS A 127 -6.41 -19.12 21.73
C HIS A 127 -5.41 -19.76 20.76
N HIS A 128 -5.62 -20.99 20.29
CA HIS A 128 -4.75 -21.62 19.29
C HIS A 128 -5.06 -21.14 17.87
N PHE A 129 -6.15 -20.40 17.68
CA PHE A 129 -6.61 -19.99 16.37
C PHE A 129 -6.15 -18.56 16.04
N ASP A 130 -5.23 -18.43 15.08
CA ASP A 130 -4.85 -17.13 14.50
C ASP A 130 -5.65 -16.86 13.23
N PHE A 131 -6.66 -16.00 13.36
CA PHE A 131 -7.52 -15.59 12.26
C PHE A 131 -6.75 -14.91 11.11
N GLU A 132 -5.80 -14.03 11.43
CA GLU A 132 -5.07 -13.27 10.42
C GLU A 132 -4.10 -14.17 9.64
N LEU A 133 -3.51 -15.14 10.33
CA LEU A 133 -2.67 -16.16 9.75
C LEU A 133 -3.46 -17.06 8.78
N CYS A 134 -4.62 -17.56 9.21
CA CYS A 134 -5.52 -18.37 8.39
C CYS A 134 -5.94 -17.60 7.11
N LYS A 135 -6.36 -16.34 7.27
CA LYS A 135 -6.69 -15.44 6.16
C LYS A 135 -5.54 -15.27 5.18
N ARG A 136 -4.32 -15.04 5.68
CA ARG A 136 -3.13 -14.84 4.85
C ARG A 136 -2.73 -16.11 4.11
N MET A 137 -2.78 -17.27 4.75
CA MET A 137 -2.53 -18.57 4.10
C MET A 137 -3.50 -18.80 2.94
N ILE A 138 -4.81 -18.67 3.19
CA ILE A 138 -5.85 -18.88 2.17
C ILE A 138 -5.66 -17.89 1.01
N TYR A 139 -5.34 -16.63 1.31
CA TYR A 139 -5.07 -15.62 0.28
C TYR A 139 -3.88 -15.98 -0.61
N ILE A 140 -2.76 -16.41 -0.02
CA ILE A 140 -1.56 -16.83 -0.76
C ILE A 140 -1.88 -18.05 -1.62
N LEU A 141 -2.47 -19.09 -1.04
CA LEU A 141 -2.83 -20.33 -1.74
C LEU A 141 -3.79 -20.09 -2.91
N LYS A 142 -4.70 -19.12 -2.78
CA LYS A 142 -5.68 -18.80 -3.83
C LYS A 142 -5.08 -17.98 -4.97
N ASN A 143 -4.33 -16.93 -4.64
CA ASN A 143 -4.00 -15.89 -5.61
C ASN A 143 -2.57 -15.95 -6.12
N SER A 144 -1.64 -16.49 -5.34
CA SER A 144 -0.21 -16.36 -5.61
C SER A 144 0.54 -17.69 -5.61
N TYR A 145 0.00 -18.75 -5.01
CA TYR A 145 0.68 -20.04 -4.94
C TYR A 145 0.49 -20.87 -6.22
N PRO A 146 1.55 -21.50 -6.77
CA PRO A 146 1.48 -22.23 -8.04
C PRO A 146 0.98 -23.67 -7.88
N ALA A 147 -0.09 -23.85 -7.11
CA ALA A 147 -0.82 -25.11 -6.98
C ALA A 147 -2.33 -24.85 -6.93
N LYS A 148 -3.13 -25.82 -7.38
CA LYS A 148 -4.60 -25.74 -7.26
C LYS A 148 -5.02 -26.20 -5.87
N LEU A 149 -5.62 -25.31 -5.10
CA LEU A 149 -6.30 -25.68 -3.84
C LEU A 149 -7.63 -26.36 -4.16
N LYS A 150 -7.67 -27.68 -4.06
CA LYS A 150 -8.81 -28.52 -4.45
C LYS A 150 -9.90 -28.58 -3.39
N LYS A 151 -9.49 -28.80 -2.14
CA LYS A 151 -10.39 -29.03 -1.01
C LYS A 151 -9.76 -28.51 0.27
N ILE A 152 -10.58 -27.96 1.16
CA ILE A 152 -10.24 -27.63 2.54
C ILE A 152 -11.18 -28.46 3.42
N ILE A 153 -10.64 -29.29 4.30
CA ILE A 153 -11.41 -30.12 5.23
C ILE A 153 -11.13 -29.64 6.65
N ILE A 154 -12.18 -29.47 7.46
CA ILE A 154 -12.09 -29.04 8.86
C ILE A 154 -12.69 -30.15 9.72
N ILE A 155 -11.87 -30.77 10.56
CA ILE A 155 -12.22 -31.98 11.33
C ILE A 155 -12.64 -31.60 12.74
N GLU A 156 -13.88 -31.94 13.11
CA GLU A 156 -14.42 -31.72 14.47
C GLU A 156 -14.24 -30.27 14.95
N PRO A 157 -14.77 -29.27 14.23
CA PRO A 157 -14.64 -27.89 14.66
C PRO A 157 -15.34 -27.69 16.02
N PRO A 158 -14.66 -27.14 17.03
CA PRO A 158 -15.27 -26.83 18.32
C PRO A 158 -16.31 -25.72 18.19
N LYS A 159 -17.25 -25.61 19.15
CA LYS A 159 -18.34 -24.61 19.11
C LYS A 159 -17.88 -23.17 18.84
N TRP A 160 -16.72 -22.77 19.39
CA TRP A 160 -16.19 -21.42 19.16
C TRP A 160 -15.86 -21.16 17.68
N PHE A 161 -15.61 -22.21 16.89
CA PHE A 161 -15.30 -22.11 15.47
C PHE A 161 -16.51 -21.62 14.66
N GLU A 162 -17.74 -21.85 15.09
CA GLU A 162 -18.95 -21.38 14.39
C GLU A 162 -18.95 -19.84 14.25
N MET A 163 -18.53 -19.13 15.30
CA MET A 163 -18.41 -17.67 15.31
C MET A 163 -17.41 -17.18 14.26
N VAL A 164 -16.31 -17.90 14.11
CA VAL A 164 -15.22 -17.56 13.19
C VAL A 164 -15.56 -17.99 11.76
N HIS A 165 -16.22 -19.14 11.61
CA HIS A 165 -16.56 -19.76 10.33
C HIS A 165 -17.44 -18.83 9.49
N GLN A 166 -18.45 -18.20 10.09
CA GLN A 166 -19.31 -17.23 9.39
C GLN A 166 -18.54 -16.01 8.87
N VAL A 167 -17.55 -15.54 9.63
CA VAL A 167 -16.70 -14.42 9.23
C VAL A 167 -15.73 -14.85 8.12
N LEU A 168 -15.09 -16.02 8.26
CA LEU A 168 -14.17 -16.58 7.25
C LEU A 168 -14.89 -16.83 5.91
N LEU A 169 -16.10 -17.40 5.94
CA LEU A 169 -16.88 -17.64 4.73
C LEU A 169 -17.24 -16.34 4.01
N LYS A 170 -17.69 -15.30 4.72
CA LYS A 170 -17.99 -13.98 4.12
C LYS A 170 -16.79 -13.36 3.40
N MET A 171 -15.57 -13.69 3.82
CA MET A 171 -14.33 -13.19 3.24
C MET A 171 -13.84 -14.00 2.04
N ILE A 172 -14.29 -15.25 1.93
CA ILE A 172 -13.87 -16.20 0.91
C ILE A 172 -14.99 -16.28 -0.13
N GLY A 173 -14.73 -15.82 -1.37
CA GLY A 173 -15.76 -15.77 -2.41
C GLY A 173 -16.45 -17.13 -2.67
N VAL A 174 -17.72 -17.09 -3.07
CA VAL A 174 -18.65 -18.24 -3.20
C VAL A 174 -18.02 -19.49 -3.82
N LYS A 175 -17.24 -19.34 -4.91
CA LYS A 175 -16.56 -20.47 -5.59
C LYS A 175 -15.61 -21.27 -4.68
N MET A 176 -15.01 -20.63 -3.68
CA MET A 176 -14.09 -21.25 -2.73
C MET A 176 -14.81 -21.80 -1.50
N GLN A 177 -15.98 -21.26 -1.15
CA GLN A 177 -16.82 -21.81 -0.06
C GLN A 177 -17.26 -23.24 -0.40
N ASN A 178 -17.58 -23.51 -1.68
CA ASN A 178 -17.92 -24.85 -2.17
C ASN A 178 -16.77 -25.87 -2.08
N ARG A 179 -15.57 -25.45 -1.65
CA ARG A 179 -14.41 -26.33 -1.44
C ARG A 179 -14.10 -26.56 0.03
N ILE A 180 -14.84 -25.94 0.94
CA ILE A 180 -14.67 -26.08 2.39
C ILE A 180 -15.68 -27.12 2.89
N PHE A 181 -15.17 -28.15 3.56
CA PHE A 181 -15.95 -29.25 4.11
C PHE A 181 -15.72 -29.32 5.61
N VAL A 182 -16.78 -29.21 6.38
CA VAL A 182 -16.77 -29.46 7.81
C VAL A 182 -17.20 -30.91 8.02
N VAL A 183 -16.36 -31.71 8.67
CA VAL A 183 -16.58 -33.15 8.81
C VAL A 183 -16.30 -33.61 10.24
N THR A 184 -17.00 -34.66 10.65
CA THR A 184 -16.63 -35.44 11.84
C THR A 184 -15.43 -36.34 11.53
N LEU A 185 -14.79 -36.87 12.58
CA LEU A 185 -13.64 -37.76 12.41
C LEU A 185 -14.01 -39.03 11.60
N SER A 186 -15.20 -39.59 11.81
CA SER A 186 -15.69 -40.76 11.07
C SER A 186 -16.01 -40.46 9.60
N GLN A 187 -16.38 -39.22 9.27
CA GLN A 187 -16.66 -38.78 7.90
C GLN A 187 -15.39 -38.47 7.10
N LEU A 188 -14.24 -38.30 7.75
CA LEU A 188 -12.98 -37.96 7.07
C LEU A 188 -12.58 -39.00 6.01
N THR A 189 -12.82 -40.28 6.28
CA THR A 189 -12.49 -41.39 5.38
C THR A 189 -13.30 -41.39 4.09
N ASN A 190 -14.44 -40.69 4.07
CA ASN A 190 -15.23 -40.48 2.84
C ASN A 190 -14.55 -39.50 1.87
N HIS A 191 -13.61 -38.69 2.37
CA HIS A 191 -12.91 -37.69 1.58
C HIS A 191 -11.45 -38.04 1.30
N ILE A 192 -10.80 -38.81 2.18
CA ILE A 192 -9.39 -39.20 2.08
C ILE A 192 -9.27 -40.70 2.36
N PRO A 193 -8.54 -41.48 1.54
CA PRO A 193 -8.34 -42.90 1.77
C PRO A 193 -7.74 -43.21 3.14
N VAL A 194 -8.21 -44.28 3.78
CA VAL A 194 -7.70 -44.78 5.09
C VAL A 194 -6.19 -45.04 5.04
N SER A 195 -5.68 -45.49 3.88
CA SER A 195 -4.25 -45.71 3.63
C SER A 195 -3.39 -44.45 3.66
N SER A 196 -4.01 -43.28 3.50
CA SER A 196 -3.33 -41.98 3.42
C SER A 196 -3.49 -41.13 4.68
N LEU A 197 -4.20 -41.62 5.69
CA LEU A 197 -4.45 -40.93 6.96
C LEU A 197 -3.64 -41.55 8.11
N PRO A 198 -3.08 -40.73 9.03
CA PRO A 198 -2.48 -41.23 10.26
C PRO A 198 -3.48 -41.99 11.13
N LYS A 199 -2.99 -42.87 12.01
CA LYS A 199 -3.83 -43.63 12.97
C LYS A 199 -4.71 -42.73 13.84
N GLU A 200 -4.19 -41.59 14.28
CA GLU A 200 -4.94 -40.60 15.06
C GLU A 200 -6.10 -39.94 14.31
N LEU A 201 -6.10 -40.00 12.98
CA LEU A 201 -7.17 -39.50 12.11
C LEU A 201 -8.02 -40.63 11.50
N GLY A 202 -7.98 -41.84 12.08
CA GLY A 202 -8.77 -42.99 11.64
C GLY A 202 -8.18 -43.77 10.45
N GLY A 203 -6.90 -43.55 10.11
CA GLY A 203 -6.21 -44.27 9.05
C GLY A 203 -5.22 -45.35 9.53
N ASN A 204 -4.42 -45.87 8.61
CA ASN A 204 -3.37 -46.85 8.93
C ASN A 204 -1.95 -46.38 8.53
N LEU A 205 -1.81 -45.13 8.08
CA LEU A 205 -0.53 -44.58 7.65
C LEU A 205 0.43 -44.42 8.82
N SER A 206 1.59 -45.07 8.73
CA SER A 206 2.73 -44.83 9.61
C SER A 206 3.52 -43.62 9.10
N HIS A 207 3.34 -42.47 9.74
CA HIS A 207 4.02 -41.22 9.38
C HIS A 207 4.79 -40.66 10.56
N LYS A 208 6.03 -40.21 10.31
CA LYS A 208 6.83 -39.44 11.26
C LYS A 208 7.14 -38.07 10.65
N HIS A 209 6.66 -37.01 11.29
CA HIS A 209 6.87 -35.63 10.85
C HIS A 209 8.37 -35.29 10.67
N SER A 210 9.23 -35.74 11.61
CA SER A 210 10.68 -35.54 11.54
C SER A 210 11.32 -36.12 10.28
N LYS A 211 10.81 -37.23 9.76
CA LYS A 211 11.28 -37.81 8.48
C LYS A 211 10.96 -36.86 7.31
N TRP A 212 9.75 -36.32 7.28
CA TRP A 212 9.34 -35.36 6.24
C TRP A 212 10.19 -34.08 6.28
N ILE A 213 10.48 -33.54 7.47
CA ILE A 213 11.35 -32.36 7.60
C ILE A 213 12.78 -32.67 7.15
N ALA A 214 13.32 -33.84 7.50
CA ALA A 214 14.63 -34.28 7.01
C ALA A 214 14.66 -34.39 5.47
N ASP A 215 13.63 -34.99 4.87
CA ASP A 215 13.49 -35.06 3.41
C ASP A 215 13.37 -33.66 2.77
N CYS A 216 12.66 -32.73 3.42
CA CYS A 216 12.56 -31.34 2.98
C CYS A 216 13.93 -30.65 2.95
N ILE A 217 14.69 -30.75 4.04
CA ILE A 217 16.01 -30.14 4.19
C ILE A 217 16.98 -30.76 3.17
N ASN A 218 16.97 -32.09 3.02
CA ASN A 218 17.84 -32.79 2.07
C ASN A 218 17.51 -32.40 0.61
N SER A 219 16.22 -32.36 0.25
CA SER A 219 15.79 -31.92 -1.08
C SER A 219 16.15 -30.47 -1.35
N PHE A 220 16.05 -29.59 -0.35
CA PHE A 220 16.48 -28.19 -0.46
C PHE A 220 17.99 -28.10 -0.71
N ARG A 221 18.82 -28.80 0.09
CA ARG A 221 20.28 -28.85 -0.08
C ARG A 221 20.69 -29.34 -1.47
N GLN A 222 20.08 -30.42 -1.96
CA GLN A 222 20.34 -30.94 -3.31
C GLN A 222 20.05 -29.92 -4.41
N THR A 223 18.98 -29.11 -4.26
CA THR A 223 18.64 -28.07 -5.25
C THR A 223 19.62 -26.90 -5.23
N VAL A 224 20.15 -26.55 -4.05
CA VAL A 224 21.21 -25.54 -3.92
C VAL A 224 22.50 -26.03 -4.58
N VAL A 225 22.89 -27.29 -4.35
CA VAL A 225 24.08 -27.91 -4.97
C VAL A 225 23.92 -28.04 -6.49
N SER A 226 22.78 -28.55 -6.99
CA SER A 226 22.56 -28.66 -8.44
C SER A 226 22.54 -27.33 -9.17
N ASN A 227 22.08 -26.26 -8.50
CA ASN A 227 22.13 -24.90 -9.03
C ASN A 227 23.55 -24.31 -9.00
N ALA A 228 24.42 -24.77 -8.09
CA ALA A 228 25.84 -24.44 -8.10
C ALA A 228 26.55 -25.13 -9.28
N ASP A 229 26.22 -26.40 -9.57
CA ASP A 229 26.80 -27.18 -10.68
C ASP A 229 26.33 -26.72 -12.08
N LEU A 230 25.09 -26.24 -12.22
CA LEU A 230 24.56 -25.62 -13.45
C LEU A 230 25.18 -24.23 -13.75
N THR A 231 25.95 -23.70 -12.80
CA THR A 231 26.62 -22.41 -12.93
C THR A 231 28.13 -22.54 -13.09
N SER A 232 28.63 -23.49 -13.87
CA SER A 232 30.03 -23.48 -14.35
C SER A 232 30.35 -22.32 -15.31
N SER A 233 29.43 -21.37 -15.53
CA SER A 233 29.70 -20.07 -16.18
C SER A 233 29.25 -18.84 -15.37
N SER A 234 28.71 -19.00 -14.15
CA SER A 234 28.48 -17.86 -13.22
C SER A 234 29.08 -18.05 -11.83
N ALA A 235 29.56 -19.24 -11.49
CA ALA A 235 30.39 -19.49 -10.32
C ALA A 235 31.76 -18.78 -10.44
N ASN A 236 32.28 -18.58 -11.66
CA ASN A 236 33.51 -17.81 -11.87
C ASN A 236 33.36 -16.34 -11.49
N LEU A 237 32.19 -15.71 -11.65
CA LEU A 237 32.02 -14.31 -11.24
C LEU A 237 31.88 -14.17 -9.72
N GLN A 238 31.28 -15.16 -9.05
CA GLN A 238 31.06 -15.14 -7.61
C GLN A 238 32.29 -15.62 -6.83
N LEU A 239 33.06 -16.57 -7.38
CA LEU A 239 34.42 -16.91 -6.92
C LEU A 239 35.43 -15.80 -7.28
N GLN A 240 35.33 -15.11 -8.42
CA GLN A 240 36.14 -13.91 -8.70
C GLN A 240 35.79 -12.76 -7.76
N LEU A 241 34.53 -12.55 -7.37
CA LEU A 241 34.15 -11.54 -6.38
C LEU A 241 34.63 -11.88 -4.96
N LEU A 242 34.62 -13.16 -4.58
CA LEU A 242 35.20 -13.65 -3.32
C LEU A 242 36.74 -13.67 -3.34
N GLN A 243 37.36 -13.94 -4.49
CA GLN A 243 38.82 -13.84 -4.69
C GLN A 243 39.27 -12.37 -4.81
N LEU A 244 38.47 -11.46 -5.36
CA LEU A 244 38.74 -10.01 -5.36
C LEU A 244 38.56 -9.38 -3.97
N GLN A 245 37.68 -9.93 -3.14
CA GLN A 245 37.56 -9.55 -1.73
C GLN A 245 38.68 -10.15 -0.85
N LYS A 246 39.18 -11.35 -1.18
CA LYS A 246 40.39 -11.92 -0.57
C LYS A 246 41.69 -11.24 -1.04
N MET A 247 41.81 -10.87 -2.32
CA MET A 247 42.92 -10.06 -2.83
C MET A 247 42.92 -8.64 -2.25
N GLY A 248 41.75 -8.07 -1.93
CA GLY A 248 41.66 -6.79 -1.22
C GLY A 248 42.05 -6.83 0.26
N THR A 249 42.20 -8.03 0.84
CA THR A 249 42.68 -8.24 2.22
C THR A 249 44.12 -8.72 2.29
N ASP A 250 44.59 -9.47 1.29
CA ASP A 250 46.00 -9.88 1.19
C ASP A 250 46.92 -8.81 0.57
N VAL A 251 46.41 -7.86 -0.22
CA VAL A 251 47.19 -6.69 -0.71
C VAL A 251 47.44 -5.65 0.41
N LYS A 252 46.74 -5.74 1.55
CA LYS A 252 47.04 -4.91 2.73
C LYS A 252 48.23 -5.41 3.57
N ASN A 253 48.69 -6.63 3.36
CA ASN A 253 49.77 -7.22 4.15
C ASN A 253 51.10 -7.37 3.39
N ASP A 254 51.16 -7.15 2.07
CA ASP A 254 52.39 -7.44 1.29
C ASP A 254 52.99 -6.26 0.47
N MET A 255 52.54 -5.03 0.68
CA MET A 255 53.25 -3.83 0.20
C MET A 255 53.81 -3.00 1.35
N LYS A 256 54.68 -3.66 2.12
CA LYS A 256 55.72 -3.05 2.94
C LYS A 256 57.10 -3.39 2.37
N SER A 257 57.28 -3.35 1.06
CA SER A 257 58.63 -3.23 0.48
C SER A 257 58.60 -2.65 -0.93
N LYS A 258 59.52 -1.69 -1.14
CA LYS A 258 60.06 -1.18 -2.43
C LYS A 258 59.29 -0.06 -3.16
N ASN A 259 59.79 1.16 -2.90
CA ASN A 259 60.30 2.19 -3.83
C ASN A 259 59.93 2.07 -5.33
N SER A 260 59.74 3.13 -6.11
CA SER A 260 59.93 4.59 -5.95
C SER A 260 59.42 5.25 -7.24
N ASN A 261 59.04 6.52 -7.16
CA ASN A 261 58.71 7.47 -8.25
C ASN A 261 57.21 7.69 -8.51
N LEU A 262 56.64 8.62 -7.73
CA LEU A 262 55.58 9.57 -8.13
C LEU A 262 55.51 10.70 -7.08
N SER A 263 56.65 11.38 -6.82
CA SER A 263 56.77 12.38 -5.75
C SER A 263 56.30 13.79 -6.12
N ALA A 264 55.91 14.07 -7.37
CA ALA A 264 55.46 15.41 -7.77
C ALA A 264 53.94 15.64 -7.60
N ALA A 265 53.11 14.59 -7.62
CA ALA A 265 51.65 14.70 -7.51
C ALA A 265 51.14 14.60 -6.05
N ALA A 266 51.90 13.97 -5.15
CA ALA A 266 51.52 13.75 -3.76
C ALA A 266 51.61 15.02 -2.89
N ASN A 267 52.50 15.96 -3.23
CA ASN A 267 52.68 17.19 -2.46
C ASN A 267 51.52 18.18 -2.66
N LYS A 268 50.89 18.20 -3.83
CA LYS A 268 49.71 19.05 -4.09
C LYS A 268 48.43 18.54 -3.41
N LEU A 269 48.32 17.22 -3.20
CA LEU A 269 47.15 16.58 -2.59
C LEU A 269 47.22 16.55 -1.05
N SER A 270 48.42 16.56 -0.48
CA SER A 270 48.62 16.63 0.98
C SER A 270 48.35 18.02 1.54
N ASP A 271 48.71 19.09 0.81
CA ASP A 271 48.39 20.47 1.20
C ASP A 271 46.88 20.78 1.18
N LEU A 272 46.14 20.21 0.21
CA LEU A 272 44.67 20.34 0.14
C LEU A 272 43.97 19.55 1.26
N LYS A 273 44.45 18.35 1.59
CA LYS A 273 43.91 17.54 2.70
C LYS A 273 44.24 18.10 4.08
N ARG A 274 45.37 18.82 4.22
CA ARG A 274 45.73 19.52 5.45
C ARG A 274 44.78 20.69 5.72
N ARG A 275 44.49 21.50 4.70
CA ARG A 275 43.50 22.60 4.79
C ARG A 275 42.07 22.11 5.07
N GLU A 276 41.67 20.95 4.52
CA GLU A 276 40.36 20.34 4.80
C GLU A 276 40.26 19.81 6.24
N ASN A 277 41.32 19.19 6.76
CA ASN A 277 41.35 18.66 8.12
C ASN A 277 41.44 19.75 9.19
N ASP A 278 42.11 20.87 8.92
CA ASP A 278 42.18 21.99 9.86
C ASP A 278 40.82 22.71 9.96
N MET A 279 40.08 22.87 8.85
CA MET A 279 38.67 23.33 8.87
C MET A 279 37.73 22.38 9.63
N ARG A 280 37.90 21.05 9.45
CA ARG A 280 37.09 20.06 10.18
C ARG A 280 37.38 20.08 11.68
N LYS A 281 38.63 20.32 12.09
CA LYS A 281 38.99 20.43 13.51
C LYS A 281 38.42 21.68 14.17
N GLU A 282 38.33 22.81 13.48
CA GLU A 282 37.64 24.01 13.99
C GLU A 282 36.12 23.80 14.15
N ILE A 283 35.48 23.14 13.18
CA ILE A 283 34.05 22.83 13.22
C ILE A 283 33.70 21.87 14.37
N ILE A 284 34.57 20.88 14.63
CA ILE A 284 34.38 19.91 15.73
C ILE A 284 34.62 20.56 17.10
N LYS A 285 35.61 21.47 17.20
CA LYS A 285 35.89 22.21 18.45
C LYS A 285 34.74 23.14 18.87
N HIS A 286 33.93 23.61 17.92
CA HIS A 286 32.71 24.38 18.20
C HIS A 286 31.48 23.53 18.55
N TYR A 287 31.49 22.23 18.23
CA TYR A 287 30.35 21.34 18.46
C TYR A 287 30.39 20.62 19.81
N ASP A 288 31.58 20.39 20.38
CA ASP A 288 31.75 19.66 21.65
C ASP A 288 31.59 20.52 22.92
N ALA A 289 31.40 21.84 22.80
CA ALA A 289 31.30 22.75 23.95
C ALA A 289 29.87 22.98 24.48
N SER A 290 28.81 22.44 23.84
CA SER A 290 27.43 22.82 24.17
C SER A 290 26.46 21.66 24.44
N SER A 291 26.94 20.44 24.71
CA SER A 291 26.05 19.31 24.97
C SER A 291 26.62 18.28 25.94
N SER A 292 26.75 18.62 27.22
CA SER A 292 26.86 17.62 28.28
C SER A 292 25.98 18.01 29.48
N THR A 293 24.93 17.24 29.74
CA THR A 293 24.54 16.71 31.07
C THR A 293 23.20 15.95 31.00
N HIS A 294 23.15 14.84 31.74
CA HIS A 294 22.02 13.94 32.05
C HIS A 294 21.62 12.80 31.07
N ALA A 295 22.36 11.70 31.26
CA ALA A 295 21.89 10.42 31.82
C ALA A 295 21.13 9.40 30.93
N ASN A 296 21.88 8.31 30.68
CA ASN A 296 21.51 6.96 30.27
C ASN A 296 20.37 6.29 31.07
N GLN A 297 19.58 5.42 30.42
CA GLN A 297 19.67 3.96 30.62
C GLN A 297 18.83 3.13 29.60
N GLN A 298 19.50 2.10 29.06
CA GLN A 298 19.00 0.83 28.47
C GLN A 298 18.12 0.83 27.20
N ARG A 299 18.71 0.41 26.07
CA ARG A 299 18.52 -0.96 25.51
C ARG A 299 19.29 -1.14 24.19
N SER A 300 20.22 -2.08 24.22
CA SER A 300 20.92 -2.69 23.10
C SER A 300 20.01 -3.64 22.31
N SER A 301 19.99 -3.56 20.97
CA SER A 301 19.84 -4.69 20.04
C SER A 301 20.09 -4.25 18.58
N ILE A 302 20.73 -5.15 17.83
CA ILE A 302 21.48 -4.96 16.59
C ILE A 302 20.59 -4.91 15.34
N ASN A 303 20.88 -3.97 14.44
CA ASN A 303 20.25 -3.78 13.12
C ASN A 303 20.69 -4.86 12.10
N ILE A 304 19.74 -5.46 11.37
CA ILE A 304 19.99 -6.18 10.11
C ILE A 304 19.25 -5.47 8.98
N LEU A 305 19.99 -5.06 7.94
CA LEU A 305 19.54 -4.19 6.85
C LEU A 305 18.48 -4.84 5.95
N GLN A 306 17.29 -4.22 5.88
CA GLN A 306 16.41 -4.31 4.71
C GLN A 306 16.94 -3.37 3.59
N PRO A 307 16.72 -3.68 2.30
CA PRO A 307 17.02 -2.73 1.23
C PRO A 307 16.19 -1.44 1.43
N ASP A 308 16.91 -0.32 1.51
CA ASP A 308 16.38 1.02 1.77
C ASP A 308 15.23 1.33 0.79
N PRO A 309 13.97 1.48 1.26
CA PRO A 309 12.83 1.85 0.41
C PRO A 309 13.08 3.12 -0.39
N ALA A 310 13.93 4.03 0.13
CA ALA A 310 14.33 5.25 -0.56
C ALA A 310 15.19 4.97 -1.81
N LYS A 311 15.95 3.87 -1.85
CA LYS A 311 16.79 3.49 -3.00
C LYS A 311 15.93 2.97 -4.16
N GLN A 312 14.87 2.20 -3.88
CA GLN A 312 13.92 1.76 -4.90
C GLN A 312 13.12 2.91 -5.50
N GLU A 313 12.72 3.89 -4.69
CA GLU A 313 12.04 5.09 -5.19
C GLU A 313 12.97 6.00 -6.01
N LEU A 314 14.25 6.12 -5.61
CA LEU A 314 15.27 6.84 -6.37
C LEU A 314 15.51 6.18 -7.74
N GLU A 315 15.67 4.85 -7.79
CA GLU A 315 15.87 4.13 -9.05
C GLU A 315 14.65 4.21 -9.98
N GLN A 316 13.43 4.25 -9.43
CA GLN A 316 12.22 4.46 -10.24
C GLN A 316 12.16 5.88 -10.82
N LEU A 317 12.52 6.88 -10.01
CA LEU A 317 12.61 8.27 -10.42
C LEU A 317 13.69 8.43 -11.51
N GLU A 318 14.89 7.90 -11.30
CA GLU A 318 16.00 7.92 -12.27
C GLU A 318 15.63 7.26 -13.61
N ARG A 319 14.87 6.15 -13.58
CA ARG A 319 14.35 5.51 -14.81
C ARG A 319 13.35 6.41 -15.54
N LEU A 320 12.48 7.11 -14.81
CA LEU A 320 11.54 8.09 -15.37
C LEU A 320 12.27 9.27 -16.01
N ILE A 321 13.32 9.78 -15.35
CA ILE A 321 14.17 10.86 -15.86
C ILE A 321 14.93 10.44 -17.12
N LYS A 322 15.51 9.23 -17.12
CA LYS A 322 16.21 8.69 -18.29
C LYS A 322 15.28 8.49 -19.49
N ARG A 323 14.08 7.97 -19.25
CA ARG A 323 13.03 7.84 -20.29
C ARG A 323 12.64 9.20 -20.88
N TYR A 324 12.62 10.26 -20.07
CA TYR A 324 12.40 11.63 -20.54
C TYR A 324 13.55 12.13 -21.43
N GLU A 325 14.80 11.98 -21.00
CA GLU A 325 15.95 12.39 -21.82
C GLU A 325 15.98 11.67 -23.17
N ASP A 326 15.60 10.39 -23.20
CA ASP A 326 15.51 9.59 -24.42
C ASP A 326 14.38 10.09 -25.34
N LEU A 327 13.20 10.41 -24.79
CA LEU A 327 12.08 10.99 -25.56
C LEU A 327 12.38 12.39 -26.09
N LYS A 328 13.11 13.20 -25.31
CA LYS A 328 13.54 14.55 -25.73
C LYS A 328 14.55 14.51 -26.87
N ARG A 329 15.48 13.55 -26.85
CA ARG A 329 16.42 13.30 -27.96
C ARG A 329 15.69 12.88 -29.24
N GLN A 330 14.59 12.13 -29.11
CA GLN A 330 13.76 11.69 -30.24
C GLN A 330 12.91 12.82 -30.85
N GLN A 331 12.50 13.83 -30.08
CA GLN A 331 11.77 14.99 -30.60
C GLN A 331 12.67 16.04 -31.29
N THR A 332 13.99 15.97 -31.13
CA THR A 332 14.96 16.88 -31.77
C THR A 332 15.53 16.38 -33.11
N SER A 333 15.03 15.27 -33.65
CA SER A 333 15.50 14.72 -34.94
C SER A 333 14.41 14.76 -36.01
N PRO A 334 14.64 15.37 -37.19
CA PRO A 334 13.67 15.35 -38.26
C PRO A 334 13.70 14.01 -39.01
N SER A 335 12.51 13.47 -39.29
CA SER A 335 12.18 12.32 -40.15
C SER A 335 12.30 10.91 -39.53
N LEU A 336 11.15 10.26 -39.36
CA LEU A 336 10.66 9.14 -40.19
C LEU A 336 9.44 8.50 -39.52
N THR A 337 8.30 8.59 -40.20
CA THR A 337 7.05 7.90 -39.90
C THR A 337 7.21 6.39 -40.05
N THR A 338 6.91 5.61 -39.00
CA THR A 338 6.32 4.27 -39.16
C THR A 338 5.43 3.94 -37.96
N ARG A 339 4.25 3.41 -38.28
CA ARG A 339 3.18 2.96 -37.38
C ARG A 339 3.68 1.91 -36.38
N ASN A 340 3.19 1.99 -35.14
CA ASN A 340 3.12 0.86 -34.22
C ASN A 340 1.84 0.94 -33.37
N GLU A 341 1.10 -0.16 -33.34
CA GLU A 341 -0.21 -0.36 -32.69
C GLU A 341 -0.11 -0.44 -31.14
N SER A 342 0.38 0.63 -30.51
CA SER A 342 0.29 0.85 -29.06
C SER A 342 -0.54 2.10 -28.70
N ASN A 343 -1.22 2.68 -29.70
CA ASN A 343 -1.77 4.03 -29.62
C ASN A 343 -3.19 4.14 -29.03
N ILE A 344 -3.85 3.06 -28.60
CA ILE A 344 -5.25 3.15 -28.14
C ILE A 344 -5.35 3.73 -26.71
N GLN A 345 -4.35 3.50 -25.84
CA GLN A 345 -4.32 4.12 -24.50
C GLN A 345 -3.77 5.56 -24.53
N SER A 346 -2.77 5.86 -25.36
CA SER A 346 -2.22 7.22 -25.51
C SER A 346 -3.18 8.18 -26.22
N LEU A 347 -3.94 7.72 -27.24
CA LEU A 347 -4.99 8.55 -27.88
C LEU A 347 -6.10 8.93 -26.90
N ASN A 348 -6.56 7.98 -26.08
CA ASN A 348 -7.60 8.29 -25.08
C ASN A 348 -7.11 9.31 -24.04
N TYR A 349 -5.83 9.21 -23.63
CA TYR A 349 -5.22 10.18 -22.71
C TYR A 349 -5.04 11.56 -23.33
N GLN A 350 -4.47 11.67 -24.54
CA GLN A 350 -4.31 12.96 -25.23
C GLN A 350 -5.66 13.61 -25.57
N MET A 351 -6.66 12.81 -25.94
CA MET A 351 -8.01 13.30 -26.23
C MET A 351 -8.75 13.76 -24.95
N LEU A 352 -8.56 13.05 -23.82
CA LEU A 352 -9.01 13.52 -22.50
C LEU A 352 -8.28 14.83 -22.13
N LEU A 353 -6.96 14.87 -22.19
CA LEU A 353 -6.16 16.06 -21.83
C LEU A 353 -6.48 17.28 -22.72
N HIS A 354 -6.69 17.09 -24.02
CA HIS A 354 -7.07 18.15 -24.97
C HIS A 354 -8.49 18.68 -24.72
N LYS A 355 -9.47 17.78 -24.54
CA LYS A 355 -10.85 18.15 -24.19
C LYS A 355 -10.92 18.89 -22.85
N TRP A 356 -9.96 18.64 -21.95
CA TRP A 356 -9.89 19.26 -20.62
C TRP A 356 -9.12 20.58 -20.62
N GLY A 357 -8.07 20.73 -21.43
CA GLY A 357 -7.41 22.02 -21.67
C GLY A 357 -8.35 23.10 -22.20
N MET A 358 -9.34 22.71 -23.01
CA MET A 358 -10.40 23.61 -23.49
C MET A 358 -11.45 23.97 -22.43
N LEU A 359 -11.72 23.10 -21.45
CA LEU A 359 -12.73 23.33 -20.41
C LEU A 359 -12.25 24.29 -19.30
N LEU A 360 -10.93 24.42 -19.12
CA LEU A 360 -10.31 25.28 -18.08
C LEU A 360 -10.28 26.77 -18.45
N SER A 361 -10.41 27.14 -19.74
CA SER A 361 -10.46 28.56 -20.12
C SER A 361 -11.76 29.24 -19.69
N LEU A 362 -12.80 28.45 -19.36
CA LEU A 362 -14.10 28.93 -18.86
C LEU A 362 -14.11 29.14 -17.33
N ASP A 363 -13.20 28.51 -16.57
CA ASP A 363 -13.09 28.64 -15.10
C ASP A 363 -12.34 29.92 -14.66
N ALA A 364 -11.79 30.69 -15.61
CA ALA A 364 -10.98 31.89 -15.35
C ALA A 364 -11.76 33.12 -14.82
N GLN A 365 -13.08 33.01 -14.57
CA GLN A 365 -13.95 34.15 -14.26
C GLN A 365 -14.27 34.39 -12.77
N ARG A 366 -13.61 33.74 -11.80
CA ARG A 366 -13.86 34.03 -10.37
C ARG A 366 -12.57 34.04 -9.55
N LYS A 367 -12.04 35.23 -9.28
CA LYS A 367 -10.90 35.45 -8.38
C LYS A 367 -11.38 36.00 -7.04
N VAL A 368 -11.10 35.29 -5.95
CA VAL A 368 -11.13 35.82 -4.58
C VAL A 368 -9.77 35.50 -3.94
N PRO A 369 -9.15 36.40 -3.16
CA PRO A 369 -7.79 36.18 -2.66
C PRO A 369 -7.75 34.98 -1.70
N SER A 370 -7.08 33.90 -2.10
CA SER A 370 -6.73 32.78 -1.22
C SER A 370 -5.48 33.13 -0.40
N ILE A 371 -5.29 32.49 0.76
CA ILE A 371 -4.11 32.68 1.62
C ILE A 371 -2.90 32.02 0.93
N GLN A 372 -2.27 32.72 -0.01
CA GLN A 372 -0.98 32.33 -0.59
C GLN A 372 -0.08 33.56 -0.67
N LYS A 373 0.81 33.69 0.33
CA LYS A 373 1.88 34.71 0.36
C LYS A 373 3.25 34.01 0.33
N SER A 374 3.93 34.08 -0.82
CA SER A 374 5.36 34.44 -1.04
C SER A 374 5.86 33.86 -2.38
N CYS A 375 6.93 34.45 -2.95
CA CYS A 375 7.49 34.10 -4.26
C CYS A 375 8.81 33.29 -4.19
N GLN A 376 9.16 32.72 -3.03
CA GLN A 376 10.36 31.89 -2.86
C GLN A 376 9.97 30.40 -2.90
N GLY A 377 10.60 29.60 -3.76
CA GLY A 377 10.40 28.13 -3.81
C GLY A 377 9.51 27.62 -4.94
N LYS A 378 8.81 28.51 -5.64
CA LYS A 378 7.98 28.21 -6.81
C LYS A 378 8.81 27.66 -7.97
N MET A 379 8.47 26.47 -8.45
CA MET A 379 9.19 25.78 -9.53
C MET A 379 8.29 25.54 -10.74
N THR A 380 8.83 25.73 -11.94
CA THR A 380 8.24 25.12 -13.14
C THR A 380 8.36 23.60 -13.04
N ILE A 381 7.60 22.87 -13.85
CA ILE A 381 7.75 21.42 -13.94
C ILE A 381 9.19 20.97 -14.26
N SER A 382 9.87 21.65 -15.18
CA SER A 382 11.25 21.35 -15.52
C SER A 382 12.19 21.54 -14.32
N GLN A 383 11.97 22.62 -13.54
CA GLN A 383 12.72 22.88 -12.31
C GLN A 383 12.38 21.86 -11.22
N LEU A 384 11.12 21.44 -11.09
CA LEU A 384 10.69 20.41 -10.14
C LEU A 384 11.37 19.07 -10.45
N VAL A 385 11.46 18.67 -11.72
CA VAL A 385 12.18 17.45 -12.13
C VAL A 385 13.66 17.54 -11.77
N LYS A 386 14.33 18.66 -12.13
CA LYS A 386 15.74 18.90 -11.76
C LYS A 386 15.97 18.90 -10.25
N PHE A 387 15.07 19.52 -9.50
CA PHE A 387 15.10 19.52 -8.04
C PHE A 387 14.97 18.10 -7.49
N CYS A 388 14.02 17.30 -7.98
CA CYS A 388 13.84 15.92 -7.54
C CYS A 388 15.05 15.03 -7.87
N ILE A 389 15.70 15.24 -9.02
CA ILE A 389 16.97 14.58 -9.39
C ILE A 389 18.07 14.93 -8.38
N LEU A 390 18.27 16.22 -8.13
CA LEU A 390 19.36 16.73 -7.32
C LEU A 390 19.23 16.32 -5.85
N VAL A 391 18.01 16.41 -5.32
CA VAL A 391 17.72 16.24 -3.89
C VAL A 391 17.51 14.76 -3.53
N GLY A 392 16.91 13.99 -4.43
CA GLY A 392 16.55 12.59 -4.24
C GLY A 392 15.58 12.32 -3.07
N PRO A 393 15.15 11.06 -2.87
CA PRO A 393 14.19 10.70 -1.82
C PRO A 393 14.69 10.99 -0.40
N ARG A 394 16.00 10.92 -0.15
CA ARG A 394 16.60 11.26 1.15
C ARG A 394 16.48 12.75 1.45
N GLY A 395 16.73 13.61 0.47
CA GLY A 395 16.58 15.05 0.64
C GLY A 395 15.11 15.46 0.77
N LEU A 396 14.19 14.84 0.01
CA LEU A 396 12.75 15.05 0.18
C LEU A 396 12.25 14.58 1.56
N THR A 397 12.79 13.46 2.06
CA THR A 397 12.53 13.00 3.43
C THR A 397 13.03 14.00 4.47
N LYS A 398 14.21 14.60 4.25
CA LYS A 398 14.74 15.67 5.12
C LYS A 398 13.84 16.90 5.10
N GLN A 399 13.40 17.34 3.92
CA GLN A 399 12.47 18.47 3.76
C GLN A 399 11.14 18.21 4.49
N TYR A 400 10.56 17.01 4.36
CA TYR A 400 9.35 16.62 5.09
C TYR A 400 9.55 16.65 6.61
N LYS A 401 10.68 16.13 7.11
CA LYS A 401 11.00 16.16 8.54
C LYS A 401 11.15 17.59 9.04
N GLN A 402 11.86 18.45 8.31
CA GLN A 402 12.03 19.87 8.65
C GLN A 402 10.68 20.60 8.71
N MET A 403 9.82 20.41 7.71
CA MET A 403 8.45 20.96 7.69
C MET A 403 7.64 20.58 8.94
N LYS A 404 7.82 19.35 9.45
CA LYS A 404 7.12 18.90 10.67
C LYS A 404 7.58 19.65 11.91
N HIS A 405 8.83 20.09 11.96
CA HIS A 405 9.41 20.84 13.07
C HIS A 405 9.22 22.36 12.95
N SER A 406 9.05 22.88 11.73
CA SER A 406 8.95 24.32 11.47
C SER A 406 7.54 24.90 11.58
N LEU A 407 6.52 24.05 11.73
CA LEU A 407 5.14 24.52 11.90
C LEU A 407 4.97 25.09 13.31
N ASP A 408 4.82 26.41 13.40
CA ASP A 408 4.49 27.09 14.64
C ASP A 408 3.08 26.67 15.10
N VAL A 409 3.04 25.94 16.21
CA VAL A 409 1.80 25.42 16.79
C VAL A 409 1.16 26.38 17.79
N SER A 410 1.85 27.46 18.18
CA SER A 410 1.35 28.42 19.17
C SER A 410 0.08 29.14 18.70
N ASN A 411 -0.09 29.29 17.39
CA ASN A 411 -1.24 29.94 16.78
C ASN A 411 -2.48 29.02 16.59
N PHE A 412 -2.42 27.75 17.01
CA PHE A 412 -3.55 26.84 16.90
C PHE A 412 -4.22 26.57 18.24
N THR A 413 -5.54 26.74 18.29
CA THR A 413 -6.39 26.26 19.38
C THR A 413 -7.06 24.94 18.98
N PHE A 414 -7.34 24.11 19.99
CA PHE A 414 -7.96 22.79 19.85
C PHE A 414 -9.01 22.56 20.96
N GLU A 415 -9.65 23.62 21.44
CA GLU A 415 -10.55 23.60 22.59
C GLU A 415 -11.77 22.72 22.33
N ALA A 416 -12.41 22.86 21.16
CA ALA A 416 -13.57 22.05 20.81
C ALA A 416 -13.19 20.56 20.68
N PHE A 417 -12.01 20.28 20.11
CA PHE A 417 -11.46 18.92 20.04
C PHE A 417 -11.16 18.34 21.43
N LYS A 418 -10.69 19.16 22.37
CA LYS A 418 -10.31 18.76 23.73
C LYS A 418 -11.49 18.65 24.70
N ALA A 419 -12.60 19.35 24.45
CA ALA A 419 -13.78 19.32 25.31
C ALA A 419 -14.24 17.89 25.62
N ALA A 420 -14.56 17.62 26.89
CA ALA A 420 -14.83 16.28 27.40
C ALA A 420 -15.99 15.59 26.64
N GLU A 421 -17.06 16.34 26.37
CA GLU A 421 -18.23 15.89 25.60
C GLU A 421 -17.91 15.52 24.14
N ASN A 422 -16.85 16.08 23.55
CA ASN A 422 -16.46 15.84 22.16
C ASN A 422 -15.47 14.69 22.00
N GLN A 423 -14.87 14.19 23.09
CA GLN A 423 -13.85 13.13 23.01
C GLN A 423 -14.39 11.84 22.36
N CYS A 424 -15.66 11.49 22.61
CA CYS A 424 -16.28 10.32 22.01
C CYS A 424 -16.56 10.48 20.50
N LYS A 425 -16.49 11.71 19.97
CA LYS A 425 -16.65 12.02 18.54
C LYS A 425 -15.34 11.99 17.76
N ASN A 426 -14.19 11.80 18.44
CA ASN A 426 -12.87 11.76 17.83
C ASN A 426 -12.40 10.31 17.63
N ARG A 427 -12.08 9.92 16.38
CA ARG A 427 -11.58 8.56 16.10
C ARG A 427 -10.18 8.32 16.68
N TYR A 428 -9.35 9.36 16.70
CA TYR A 428 -7.95 9.29 17.14
C TYR A 428 -7.65 10.45 18.08
N ARG A 429 -7.18 10.15 19.29
CA ARG A 429 -6.84 11.16 20.32
C ARG A 429 -5.65 12.02 19.91
N GLU A 430 -4.76 11.45 19.11
CA GLU A 430 -3.52 12.07 18.65
C GLU A 430 -3.68 12.93 17.37
N VAL A 431 -4.90 13.07 16.85
CA VAL A 431 -5.21 13.86 15.65
C VAL A 431 -6.12 15.03 16.03
N PRO A 432 -5.54 16.19 16.42
CA PRO A 432 -6.32 17.39 16.75
C PRO A 432 -7.14 17.94 15.58
N CYS A 433 -8.26 18.60 15.91
CA CYS A 433 -9.08 19.38 14.97
C CYS A 433 -8.92 20.87 15.31
N ILE A 434 -8.40 21.68 14.36
CA ILE A 434 -8.12 23.11 14.58
C ILE A 434 -9.45 23.86 14.75
N ASP A 435 -9.60 24.68 15.80
CA ASP A 435 -10.87 25.38 16.04
C ASP A 435 -11.19 26.43 14.96
N ALA A 436 -10.19 27.19 14.53
CA ALA A 436 -10.37 28.30 13.58
C ALA A 436 -10.97 27.88 12.23
N THR A 437 -10.68 26.64 11.80
CA THR A 437 -11.14 26.10 10.51
C THR A 437 -12.13 24.96 10.66
N ARG A 438 -12.58 24.62 11.89
CA ARG A 438 -13.49 23.50 12.10
C ARG A 438 -14.84 23.75 11.43
N VAL A 439 -15.44 22.68 10.94
CA VAL A 439 -16.83 22.69 10.48
C VAL A 439 -17.76 22.74 11.70
N LYS A 440 -18.81 23.57 11.64
CA LYS A 440 -19.79 23.74 12.73
C LYS A 440 -21.15 23.27 12.25
N LEU A 441 -21.76 22.34 12.99
CA LEU A 441 -23.08 21.81 12.64
C LEU A 441 -24.18 22.77 13.04
N SER A 442 -25.26 22.81 12.26
CA SER A 442 -26.48 23.49 12.68
C SER A 442 -27.16 22.76 13.84
N THR A 443 -27.83 23.52 14.69
CA THR A 443 -28.61 22.97 15.81
C THR A 443 -29.86 22.27 15.27
N TRP A 444 -30.02 20.99 15.57
CA TRP A 444 -31.26 20.24 15.28
C TRP A 444 -31.95 19.92 16.60
N ASN A 445 -33.25 20.19 16.71
CA ASN A 445 -34.08 19.81 17.88
C ASN A 445 -33.56 20.32 19.25
N GLY A 446 -32.83 21.44 19.29
CA GLY A 446 -32.31 21.99 20.56
C GLY A 446 -31.02 21.36 21.08
N GLU A 447 -30.38 20.43 20.35
CA GLU A 447 -29.03 19.99 20.68
C GLU A 447 -28.00 21.11 20.40
N CYS A 448 -27.26 21.52 21.44
CA CYS A 448 -26.28 22.62 21.36
C CYS A 448 -24.87 22.23 20.90
N ASN A 449 -24.56 20.93 20.76
CA ASN A 449 -23.21 20.50 20.40
C ASN A 449 -22.99 20.57 18.88
N ASP A 450 -22.27 21.61 18.44
CA ASP A 450 -21.98 21.92 17.04
C ASP A 450 -20.76 21.17 16.46
N TYR A 451 -20.16 20.26 17.25
CA TYR A 451 -18.85 19.69 16.94
C TYR A 451 -18.94 18.46 16.05
N ILE A 452 -18.13 18.48 14.99
CA ILE A 452 -17.72 17.34 14.18
C ILE A 452 -16.21 17.44 13.90
N HIS A 453 -15.51 16.31 13.84
CA HIS A 453 -14.07 16.28 13.52
C HIS A 453 -13.82 16.48 12.01
N ALA A 454 -14.04 17.70 11.54
CA ALA A 454 -13.84 18.12 10.15
C ALA A 454 -13.30 19.57 10.11
N ASN A 455 -12.46 19.87 9.12
CA ASN A 455 -11.99 21.23 8.85
C ASN A 455 -12.30 21.63 7.41
N PHE A 456 -12.52 22.92 7.19
CA PHE A 456 -12.45 23.53 5.86
C PHE A 456 -11.01 23.65 5.41
N ILE A 457 -10.77 23.44 4.11
CA ILE A 457 -9.48 23.63 3.46
C ILE A 457 -9.70 24.39 2.16
N ASP A 458 -8.86 25.39 1.91
CA ASP A 458 -8.85 26.14 0.67
C ASP A 458 -8.32 25.29 -0.51
N GLY A 459 -8.87 25.53 -1.69
CA GLY A 459 -8.37 25.02 -2.97
C GLY A 459 -7.45 26.01 -3.67
N CYS A 460 -7.11 25.72 -4.92
CA CYS A 460 -6.41 26.69 -5.76
C CYS A 460 -7.39 27.83 -6.08
N HIS A 461 -7.10 29.04 -5.60
CA HIS A 461 -7.91 30.27 -5.81
C HIS A 461 -9.34 30.27 -5.25
N VAL A 462 -9.77 29.21 -4.55
CA VAL A 462 -11.12 29.09 -3.99
C VAL A 462 -11.04 28.80 -2.50
N SER A 463 -11.57 29.70 -1.67
CA SER A 463 -11.62 29.48 -0.22
C SER A 463 -12.63 28.40 0.15
N ARG A 464 -12.31 27.60 1.17
CA ARG A 464 -13.17 26.52 1.70
C ARG A 464 -13.63 25.53 0.63
N TYR A 465 -12.80 25.27 -0.38
CA TYR A 465 -13.12 24.36 -1.48
C TYR A 465 -13.33 22.91 -1.00
N TYR A 466 -12.59 22.48 0.03
CA TYR A 466 -12.73 21.14 0.60
C TYR A 466 -13.27 21.17 2.03
N ILE A 467 -13.95 20.09 2.40
CA ILE A 467 -14.07 19.66 3.80
C ILE A 467 -13.28 18.37 3.96
N ALA A 468 -12.24 18.36 4.81
CA ALA A 468 -11.55 17.13 5.18
C ALA A 468 -12.00 16.65 6.56
N THR A 469 -12.44 15.39 6.63
CA THR A 469 -12.98 14.79 7.86
C THR A 469 -12.43 13.39 8.11
N GLN A 470 -12.55 12.93 9.36
CA GLN A 470 -12.27 11.54 9.71
C GLN A 470 -13.32 10.58 9.12
N GLY A 471 -12.99 9.29 9.01
CA GLY A 471 -13.98 8.28 8.68
C GLY A 471 -15.03 8.19 9.78
N PRO A 472 -16.35 8.31 9.48
CA PRO A 472 -17.39 8.34 10.50
C PRO A 472 -17.33 7.18 11.49
N LEU A 473 -17.59 7.46 12.76
CA LEU A 473 -17.81 6.49 13.82
C LEU A 473 -19.31 6.14 13.90
N PRO A 474 -19.71 5.01 14.52
CA PRO A 474 -21.12 4.68 14.69
C PRO A 474 -21.94 5.82 15.30
N ASN A 475 -21.39 6.48 16.34
CA ASN A 475 -22.03 7.59 17.05
C ASN A 475 -21.90 8.95 16.36
N THR A 476 -21.16 9.06 15.23
CA THR A 476 -21.00 10.33 14.49
C THR A 476 -21.59 10.27 13.08
N CYS A 477 -22.31 9.20 12.73
CA CYS A 477 -22.97 9.09 11.42
C CYS A 477 -24.08 10.14 11.25
N VAL A 478 -24.83 10.43 12.32
CA VAL A 478 -25.84 11.50 12.32
C VAL A 478 -25.19 12.86 12.09
N ASP A 479 -24.12 13.17 12.82
CA ASP A 479 -23.32 14.39 12.65
C ASP A 479 -22.77 14.51 11.21
N PHE A 480 -22.27 13.42 10.64
CA PHE A 480 -21.74 13.40 9.28
C PHE A 480 -22.82 13.73 8.25
N TRP A 481 -23.99 13.10 8.30
CA TRP A 481 -25.07 13.40 7.35
C TRP A 481 -25.71 14.77 7.57
N ARG A 482 -25.74 15.26 8.81
CA ARG A 482 -26.08 16.64 9.13
C ARG A 482 -25.11 17.61 8.45
N MET A 483 -23.80 17.38 8.55
CA MET A 483 -22.79 18.18 7.84
C MET A 483 -23.00 18.17 6.32
N VAL A 484 -23.24 16.98 5.73
CA VAL A 484 -23.50 16.83 4.29
C VAL A 484 -24.71 17.65 3.86
N TRP A 485 -25.76 17.66 4.68
CA TRP A 485 -26.97 18.43 4.43
C TRP A 485 -26.75 19.94 4.58
N ASP A 486 -26.21 20.37 5.72
CA ASP A 486 -26.01 21.79 6.07
C ASP A 486 -25.14 22.50 5.03
N TYR A 487 -24.07 21.85 4.60
CA TYR A 487 -23.12 22.41 3.63
C TYR A 487 -23.39 22.02 2.17
N HIS A 488 -24.55 21.42 1.90
CA HIS A 488 -25.05 21.17 0.53
C HIS A 488 -24.06 20.35 -0.31
N ILE A 489 -23.37 19.40 0.32
CA ILE A 489 -22.31 18.62 -0.31
C ILE A 489 -22.88 17.84 -1.49
N LEU A 490 -22.24 18.00 -2.65
CA LEU A 490 -22.65 17.33 -3.89
C LEU A 490 -21.86 16.04 -4.12
N VAL A 491 -20.59 16.01 -3.71
CA VAL A 491 -19.68 14.90 -3.92
C VAL A 491 -18.94 14.55 -2.62
N ILE A 492 -18.93 13.25 -2.30
CA ILE A 492 -18.16 12.66 -1.19
C ILE A 492 -17.07 11.77 -1.76
N VAL A 493 -15.84 12.00 -1.32
CA VAL A 493 -14.65 11.21 -1.69
C VAL A 493 -14.20 10.38 -0.50
N MET A 494 -14.35 9.05 -0.61
CA MET A 494 -13.90 8.08 0.38
C MET A 494 -12.60 7.40 -0.08
N LEU A 495 -11.51 7.64 0.66
CA LEU A 495 -10.16 7.15 0.32
C LEU A 495 -9.69 5.98 1.19
N THR A 496 -10.62 5.26 1.85
CA THR A 496 -10.28 4.15 2.75
C THR A 496 -11.36 3.09 2.69
N ASN A 497 -10.99 1.82 2.84
CA ASN A 497 -11.96 0.78 3.14
C ASN A 497 -12.42 0.91 4.60
N GLN A 498 -13.58 0.35 4.94
CA GLN A 498 -14.11 0.39 6.31
C GLN A 498 -13.19 -0.28 7.32
N MET A 499 -12.60 -1.40 6.91
CA MET A 499 -11.62 -2.15 7.67
C MET A 499 -10.43 -2.40 6.78
N GLU A 500 -9.25 -2.14 7.32
CA GLU A 500 -8.00 -2.39 6.64
C GLU A 500 -7.05 -3.11 7.59
N SER A 501 -6.46 -4.21 7.09
CA SER A 501 -5.86 -5.25 7.92
C SER A 501 -6.86 -5.75 8.99
N THR A 502 -6.77 -5.23 10.22
CA THR A 502 -7.62 -5.54 11.37
C THR A 502 -8.17 -4.29 12.06
N LYS A 503 -7.86 -3.10 11.53
CA LYS A 503 -8.23 -1.83 12.15
C LYS A 503 -9.44 -1.23 11.44
N ILE A 504 -10.46 -0.86 12.21
CA ILE A 504 -11.61 -0.11 11.69
C ILE A 504 -11.13 1.30 11.33
N LYS A 505 -11.24 1.65 10.05
CA LYS A 505 -10.87 2.95 9.50
C LYS A 505 -12.08 3.86 9.30
N CYS A 506 -13.24 3.29 9.02
CA CYS A 506 -14.48 3.99 8.74
C CYS A 506 -15.69 3.08 9.03
N HIS A 507 -16.76 3.61 9.62
CA HIS A 507 -18.03 2.88 9.76
C HIS A 507 -18.80 2.85 8.42
N GLN A 508 -19.71 1.90 8.26
CA GLN A 508 -20.63 1.83 7.11
C GLN A 508 -21.74 2.88 7.32
N TYR A 509 -21.47 4.13 6.96
CA TYR A 509 -22.39 5.25 7.17
C TYR A 509 -23.40 5.44 6.03
N TRP A 510 -23.37 4.61 4.99
CA TRP A 510 -24.28 4.69 3.83
C TRP A 510 -24.89 3.32 3.50
N PRO A 511 -26.08 3.24 2.87
CA PRO A 511 -26.64 2.00 2.36
C PRO A 511 -25.77 1.41 1.23
N ASN A 512 -25.28 0.17 1.40
CA ASN A 512 -24.28 -0.40 0.50
C ASN A 512 -24.88 -1.07 -0.75
N PHE A 513 -26.13 -1.51 -0.67
CA PHE A 513 -26.84 -2.15 -1.77
C PHE A 513 -27.90 -1.23 -2.37
N ASP A 514 -28.13 -1.38 -3.67
CA ASP A 514 -29.10 -0.56 -4.40
C ASP A 514 -30.50 -0.75 -3.80
N LYS A 515 -31.27 0.34 -3.71
CA LYS A 515 -32.61 0.43 -3.12
C LYS A 515 -32.66 0.25 -1.60
N GLU A 516 -31.55 0.04 -0.92
CA GLU A 516 -31.51 0.12 0.54
C GLU A 516 -31.53 1.57 1.03
N SER A 517 -32.02 1.75 2.25
CA SER A 517 -31.96 3.05 2.93
C SER A 517 -31.53 2.88 4.38
N MET A 518 -30.89 3.92 4.91
CA MET A 518 -30.52 4.05 6.32
C MET A 518 -31.02 5.41 6.82
N GLN A 519 -31.54 5.44 8.05
CA GLN A 519 -32.06 6.66 8.65
C GLN A 519 -31.10 7.17 9.73
N TYR A 520 -30.81 8.47 9.67
CA TYR A 520 -29.95 9.21 10.58
C TYR A 520 -30.70 10.44 11.08
N ALA A 521 -31.35 10.29 12.25
CA ALA A 521 -32.30 11.27 12.77
C ALA A 521 -33.38 11.63 11.74
N SER A 522 -33.47 12.90 11.31
CA SER A 522 -34.43 13.38 10.31
C SER A 522 -33.98 13.21 8.86
N ILE A 523 -32.77 12.69 8.61
CA ILE A 523 -32.30 12.43 7.24
C ILE A 523 -32.39 10.94 6.94
N ARG A 524 -33.09 10.59 5.87
CA ARG A 524 -33.04 9.25 5.26
C ARG A 524 -32.05 9.29 4.10
N VAL A 525 -31.10 8.36 4.09
CA VAL A 525 -30.12 8.18 3.02
C VAL A 525 -30.47 6.91 2.29
N SER A 526 -30.76 7.00 0.99
CA SER A 526 -31.13 5.88 0.14
C SER A 526 -30.10 5.68 -0.97
N ASN A 527 -29.69 4.44 -1.23
CA ASN A 527 -28.83 4.13 -2.36
C ASN A 527 -29.67 3.98 -3.63
N VAL A 528 -29.54 4.94 -4.54
CA VAL A 528 -30.27 4.91 -5.81
C VAL A 528 -29.63 3.93 -6.77
N ARG A 529 -28.31 3.96 -6.87
CA ARG A 529 -27.54 3.12 -7.80
C ARG A 529 -26.07 3.07 -7.40
N THR A 530 -25.47 1.89 -7.55
CA THR A 530 -24.03 1.68 -7.42
C THR A 530 -23.41 1.22 -8.74
N ASP A 531 -22.49 2.00 -9.29
CA ASP A 531 -21.66 1.64 -10.43
C ASP A 531 -20.33 1.03 -9.97
N ARG A 532 -20.18 -0.28 -10.22
CA ARG A 532 -18.95 -1.05 -9.96
C ARG A 532 -18.19 -1.40 -11.24
N SER A 533 -18.61 -0.87 -12.39
CA SER A 533 -17.94 -1.09 -13.69
C SER A 533 -16.62 -0.34 -13.81
N LYS A 534 -16.44 0.73 -13.02
CA LYS A 534 -15.21 1.52 -12.98
C LYS A 534 -14.05 0.67 -12.43
N PRO A 535 -12.90 0.61 -13.09
CA PRO A 535 -11.80 -0.28 -12.70
C PRO A 535 -11.15 0.11 -11.36
N ASN A 536 -11.17 1.39 -11.02
CA ASN A 536 -10.32 1.99 -9.99
C ASN A 536 -11.08 2.49 -8.74
N TYR A 537 -12.39 2.62 -8.81
CA TYR A 537 -13.23 3.12 -7.72
C TYR A 537 -14.66 2.60 -7.86
N VAL A 538 -15.48 2.80 -6.84
CA VAL A 538 -16.93 2.54 -6.87
C VAL A 538 -17.64 3.88 -6.79
N ALA A 539 -18.62 4.12 -7.66
CA ALA A 539 -19.45 5.31 -7.62
C ALA A 539 -20.88 4.94 -7.19
N SER A 540 -21.43 5.64 -6.20
CA SER A 540 -22.81 5.46 -5.76
C SER A 540 -23.56 6.79 -5.84
N THR A 541 -24.78 6.77 -6.37
CA THR A 541 -25.70 7.91 -6.26
C THR A 541 -26.58 7.69 -5.03
N LEU A 542 -26.53 8.63 -4.10
CA LEU A 542 -27.30 8.61 -2.86
C LEU A 542 -28.37 9.70 -2.90
N ALA A 543 -29.58 9.37 -2.46
CA ALA A 543 -30.65 10.33 -2.23
C ALA A 543 -30.76 10.60 -0.73
N LEU A 544 -30.64 11.87 -0.36
CA LEU A 544 -30.79 12.35 1.02
C LEU A 544 -32.15 13.03 1.10
N THR A 545 -33.07 12.43 1.83
CA THR A 545 -34.42 12.96 2.06
C THR A 545 -34.51 13.50 3.47
N ASN A 546 -34.77 14.80 3.63
CA ASN A 546 -35.12 15.37 4.92
C ASN A 546 -36.59 15.03 5.21
N MET A 547 -36.82 14.14 6.17
CA MET A 547 -38.13 13.61 6.51
C MET A 547 -39.08 14.64 7.13
N LYS A 548 -38.57 15.78 7.60
CA LYS A 548 -39.40 16.86 8.16
C LYS A 548 -39.93 17.80 7.08
N THR A 549 -39.10 18.09 6.08
CA THR A 549 -39.45 19.02 4.98
C THR A 549 -39.84 18.32 3.69
N ASN A 550 -39.63 17.01 3.61
CA ASN A 550 -39.72 16.19 2.39
C ASN A 550 -38.86 16.68 1.21
N ILE A 551 -37.84 17.50 1.49
CA ILE A 551 -36.87 17.92 0.47
C ILE A 551 -35.87 16.78 0.25
N GLU A 552 -35.64 16.44 -1.01
CA GLU A 552 -34.62 15.46 -1.42
C GLU A 552 -33.44 16.15 -2.11
N ARG A 553 -32.22 15.68 -1.81
CA ARG A 553 -30.97 16.10 -2.47
C ARG A 553 -30.18 14.87 -2.91
N ARG A 554 -29.55 14.95 -4.08
CA ARG A 554 -28.70 13.87 -4.59
C ARG A 554 -27.23 14.16 -4.33
N VAL A 555 -26.52 13.14 -3.85
CA VAL A 555 -25.09 13.19 -3.54
C VAL A 555 -24.38 12.04 -4.25
N THR A 556 -23.25 12.33 -4.89
CA THR A 556 -22.38 11.30 -5.48
C THR A 556 -21.33 10.87 -4.47
N HIS A 557 -21.29 9.58 -4.14
CA HIS A 557 -20.31 8.99 -3.26
C HIS A 557 -19.28 8.19 -4.07
N LEU A 558 -18.03 8.65 -4.08
CA LEU A 558 -16.91 8.10 -4.84
C LEU A 558 -15.91 7.41 -3.90
N HIS A 559 -15.87 6.08 -3.94
CA HIS A 559 -15.02 5.26 -3.07
C HIS A 559 -13.81 4.69 -3.82
N PHE A 560 -12.62 5.23 -3.54
CA PHE A 560 -11.34 4.73 -4.03
C PHE A 560 -10.80 3.62 -3.11
N ASN A 561 -11.17 2.38 -3.40
CA ASN A 561 -10.85 1.21 -2.58
C ASN A 561 -9.47 0.58 -2.87
N LYS A 562 -8.68 1.17 -3.78
CA LYS A 562 -7.37 0.67 -4.23
C LYS A 562 -6.18 1.30 -3.49
N TRP A 563 -6.41 2.11 -2.46
CA TRP A 563 -5.34 2.68 -1.64
C TRP A 563 -4.98 1.73 -0.48
N PRO A 564 -3.80 1.09 -0.47
CA PRO A 564 -3.43 0.11 0.56
C PRO A 564 -3.15 0.76 1.93
N ASP A 565 -3.39 0.01 3.02
CA ASP A 565 -3.18 0.49 4.40
C ASP A 565 -1.72 0.70 4.77
N SER A 566 -0.80 0.00 4.08
CA SER A 566 0.62 0.05 4.42
C SER A 566 1.40 1.18 3.75
N ARG A 567 0.95 1.77 2.62
CA ARG A 567 1.74 2.72 1.81
C ARG A 567 0.88 3.55 0.84
N VAL A 568 1.55 4.38 0.02
CA VAL A 568 1.00 5.07 -1.16
C VAL A 568 0.56 4.07 -2.25
N PRO A 569 -0.34 4.45 -3.19
CA PRO A 569 -0.74 3.60 -4.31
C PRO A 569 0.46 3.13 -5.15
N GLN A 570 0.42 1.89 -5.65
CA GLN A 570 1.48 1.35 -6.52
C GLN A 570 1.44 1.95 -7.93
N SER A 571 0.25 2.30 -8.41
CA SER A 571 0.02 3.01 -9.66
C SER A 571 -0.52 4.40 -9.33
N THR A 572 0.22 5.39 -9.79
CA THR A 572 -0.12 6.81 -9.89
C THR A 572 -1.28 7.05 -10.88
N ASP A 573 -1.31 6.32 -12.00
CA ASP A 573 -2.33 6.43 -13.05
C ASP A 573 -3.74 6.22 -12.50
N ASN A 574 -3.93 5.20 -11.66
CA ASN A 574 -5.23 4.90 -11.06
C ASN A 574 -5.72 6.04 -10.15
N LEU A 575 -4.79 6.69 -9.43
CA LEU A 575 -5.13 7.82 -8.58
C LEU A 575 -5.41 9.08 -9.42
N LEU A 576 -4.62 9.35 -10.46
CA LEU A 576 -4.86 10.47 -11.37
C LEU A 576 -6.21 10.37 -12.07
N GLN A 577 -6.54 9.19 -12.62
CA GLN A 577 -7.86 8.94 -13.23
C GLN A 577 -8.99 9.16 -12.23
N PHE A 578 -8.79 8.78 -10.97
CA PHE A 578 -9.78 9.01 -9.92
C PHE A 578 -9.92 10.49 -9.56
N ILE A 579 -8.81 11.23 -9.40
CA ILE A 579 -8.81 12.68 -9.17
C ILE A 579 -9.57 13.39 -10.30
N PHE A 580 -9.29 13.04 -11.56
CA PHE A 580 -10.01 13.61 -12.69
C PHE A 580 -11.51 13.28 -12.64
N ALA A 581 -11.90 12.03 -12.41
CA ALA A 581 -13.30 11.68 -12.26
C ALA A 581 -14.01 12.49 -11.16
N VAL A 582 -13.35 12.71 -10.01
CA VAL A 582 -13.87 13.54 -8.91
C VAL A 582 -14.05 14.99 -9.36
N ARG A 583 -13.05 15.59 -10.01
CA ARG A 583 -13.11 16.96 -10.52
C ARG A 583 -14.23 17.15 -11.53
N GLN A 584 -14.40 16.19 -12.44
CA GLN A 584 -15.46 16.23 -13.44
C GLN A 584 -16.82 16.19 -12.76
N GLU A 585 -17.04 15.23 -11.86
CA GLU A 585 -18.30 15.11 -11.13
C GLU A 585 -18.62 16.39 -10.33
N GLN A 586 -17.65 16.93 -9.59
CA GLN A 586 -17.86 18.15 -8.80
C GLN A 586 -18.24 19.35 -9.68
N ARG A 587 -17.54 19.54 -10.81
CA ARG A 587 -17.84 20.64 -11.75
C ARG A 587 -19.21 20.47 -12.40
N ASP A 588 -19.53 19.29 -12.91
CA ASP A 588 -20.79 19.02 -13.58
C ASP A 588 -21.98 19.25 -12.61
N ARG A 589 -21.82 18.85 -11.34
CA ARG A 589 -22.82 19.07 -10.29
C ARG A 589 -22.97 20.53 -9.89
N ILE A 590 -21.87 21.26 -9.74
CA ILE A 590 -21.91 22.71 -9.45
C ILE A 590 -22.56 23.45 -10.62
N LYS A 591 -22.20 23.13 -11.86
CA LYS A 591 -22.78 23.75 -13.06
C LYS A 591 -24.29 23.53 -13.10
N HIS A 592 -24.74 22.29 -12.93
CA HIS A 592 -26.16 21.97 -12.86
C HIS A 592 -26.86 22.70 -11.70
N LEU A 593 -26.22 22.85 -10.54
CA LEU A 593 -26.79 23.61 -9.42
C LEU A 593 -26.94 25.09 -9.79
N ALA A 594 -25.92 25.70 -10.39
CA ALA A 594 -25.92 27.11 -10.77
C ALA A 594 -26.96 27.42 -11.87
N GLU A 595 -27.17 26.51 -12.82
CA GLU A 595 -28.18 26.64 -13.89
C GLU A 595 -29.61 26.57 -13.34
N ASN A 596 -29.86 25.74 -12.32
CA ASN A 596 -31.20 25.55 -11.75
C ASN A 596 -31.49 26.46 -10.55
N PHE A 597 -30.47 26.99 -9.89
CA PHE A 597 -30.56 27.80 -8.67
C PHE A 597 -29.53 28.94 -8.69
N PRO A 598 -29.73 29.97 -9.54
CA PRO A 598 -28.75 31.04 -9.77
C PRO A 598 -28.46 31.90 -8.53
N ASP A 599 -29.38 31.95 -7.56
CA ASP A 599 -29.23 32.72 -6.31
C ASP A 599 -28.34 32.04 -5.25
N CYS A 600 -27.77 30.85 -5.54
CA CYS A 600 -26.88 30.16 -4.61
C CYS A 600 -25.51 30.87 -4.54
N PRO A 601 -25.18 31.56 -3.42
CA PRO A 601 -24.08 32.53 -3.39
C PRO A 601 -22.69 31.89 -3.30
N THR A 602 -22.58 30.58 -3.07
CA THR A 602 -21.28 29.91 -2.91
C THR A 602 -21.33 28.47 -3.39
N ALA A 603 -20.33 28.06 -4.17
CA ALA A 603 -20.22 26.68 -4.64
C ALA A 603 -20.02 25.72 -3.45
N PRO A 604 -20.79 24.62 -3.34
CA PRO A 604 -20.63 23.68 -2.23
C PRO A 604 -19.25 23.03 -2.20
N PRO A 605 -18.69 22.76 -1.01
CA PRO A 605 -17.37 22.16 -0.89
C PRO A 605 -17.36 20.69 -1.31
N LEU A 606 -16.19 20.23 -1.74
CA LEU A 606 -15.89 18.82 -1.98
C LEU A 606 -15.54 18.14 -0.64
N LEU A 607 -16.35 17.16 -0.22
CA LEU A 607 -16.09 16.44 1.02
C LEU A 607 -15.11 15.30 0.76
N ILE A 608 -14.00 15.26 1.50
CA ILE A 608 -12.97 14.23 1.39
C ILE A 608 -12.72 13.60 2.75
N HIS A 609 -12.70 12.28 2.82
CA HIS A 609 -12.31 11.59 4.04
C HIS A 609 -11.44 10.36 3.77
N CYS A 610 -10.67 10.01 4.79
CA CYS A 610 -9.99 8.72 4.87
C CYS A 610 -10.26 8.13 6.26
N SER A 611 -9.26 7.59 6.96
CA SER A 611 -9.44 7.17 8.34
C SER A 611 -9.41 8.34 9.32
N ALA A 612 -8.29 9.06 9.39
CA ALA A 612 -8.13 10.24 10.26
C ALA A 612 -8.41 11.58 9.55
N GLY A 613 -8.62 11.56 8.23
CA GLY A 613 -8.81 12.78 7.44
C GLY A 613 -7.54 13.63 7.28
N ILE A 614 -6.35 13.03 7.37
CA ILE A 614 -5.05 13.75 7.27
C ILE A 614 -4.05 13.11 6.29
N GLY A 615 -3.93 11.77 6.27
CA GLY A 615 -2.93 11.08 5.46
C GLY A 615 -3.28 11.06 3.97
N ARG A 616 -4.14 10.12 3.58
CA ARG A 616 -4.61 9.98 2.18
C ARG A 616 -5.38 11.19 1.70
N ALA A 617 -6.25 11.75 2.54
CA ALA A 617 -7.00 12.98 2.24
C ALA A 617 -6.05 14.16 1.97
N GLY A 618 -5.06 14.39 2.85
CA GLY A 618 -4.06 15.44 2.62
C GLY A 618 -3.21 15.19 1.38
N THR A 619 -2.86 13.92 1.09
CA THR A 619 -2.12 13.55 -0.13
C THR A 619 -2.94 13.83 -1.38
N PHE A 620 -4.22 13.45 -1.40
CA PHE A 620 -5.15 13.72 -2.50
C PHE A 620 -5.28 15.23 -2.75
N MET A 621 -5.60 16.01 -1.70
CA MET A 621 -5.76 17.46 -1.81
C MET A 621 -4.47 18.14 -2.28
N ALA A 622 -3.30 17.72 -1.77
CA ALA A 622 -2.02 18.29 -2.19
C ALA A 622 -1.73 18.04 -3.67
N ILE A 623 -2.02 16.85 -4.20
CA ILE A 623 -1.90 16.54 -5.63
C ILE A 623 -2.89 17.40 -6.42
N ASP A 624 -4.15 17.44 -5.98
CA ASP A 624 -5.22 18.18 -6.63
C ASP A 624 -4.89 19.68 -6.76
N ILE A 625 -4.58 20.34 -5.65
CA ILE A 625 -4.19 21.76 -5.64
C ILE A 625 -2.94 22.00 -6.51
N SER A 626 -1.96 21.09 -6.45
CA SER A 626 -0.74 21.23 -7.25
C SER A 626 -1.01 21.08 -8.75
N ILE A 627 -1.92 20.18 -9.16
CA ILE A 627 -2.34 20.07 -10.56
C ILE A 627 -3.02 21.37 -11.01
N ASP A 628 -3.86 21.99 -10.18
CA ASP A 628 -4.49 23.27 -10.54
C ASP A 628 -3.47 24.39 -10.69
N LYS A 629 -2.48 24.47 -9.79
CA LYS A 629 -1.37 25.44 -9.90
C LYS A 629 -0.56 25.24 -11.19
N LEU A 630 -0.40 24.01 -11.65
CA LEU A 630 0.27 23.70 -12.93
C LEU A 630 -0.57 24.06 -14.15
N LEU A 631 -1.89 23.88 -14.04
CA LEU A 631 -2.85 24.19 -15.08
C LEU A 631 -3.16 25.70 -15.17
N ASP A 632 -2.88 26.47 -14.13
CA ASP A 632 -3.05 27.92 -14.09
C ASP A 632 -2.18 28.61 -15.15
N ASN A 633 -2.85 29.24 -16.11
CA ASN A 633 -2.25 29.96 -17.24
C ASN A 633 -1.43 31.19 -16.84
N THR A 634 -1.48 31.61 -15.57
CA THR A 634 -0.80 32.83 -15.11
C THR A 634 0.58 32.59 -14.51
N CYS A 635 0.83 31.41 -13.91
CA CYS A 635 2.11 31.13 -13.27
C CYS A 635 2.74 29.81 -13.73
N HIS A 636 1.99 28.73 -13.94
CA HIS A 636 2.54 27.38 -14.20
C HIS A 636 3.61 26.94 -13.17
N LEU A 637 3.58 27.52 -11.96
CA LEU A 637 4.55 27.25 -10.91
C LEU A 637 3.90 26.45 -9.79
N VAL A 638 4.60 25.42 -9.35
CA VAL A 638 4.19 24.58 -8.23
C VAL A 638 5.21 24.68 -7.10
N ASP A 639 4.70 24.73 -5.87
CA ASP A 639 5.49 24.54 -4.66
C ASP A 639 4.75 23.53 -3.79
N ILE A 640 5.26 22.29 -3.76
CA ILE A 640 4.66 21.19 -3.03
C ILE A 640 4.83 21.38 -1.52
N LEU A 641 5.96 21.96 -1.08
CA LEU A 641 6.23 22.22 0.32
C LEU A 641 5.24 23.26 0.86
N GLU A 642 5.12 24.39 0.18
CA GLU A 642 4.16 25.46 0.52
C GLU A 642 2.73 24.90 0.51
N THR A 643 2.36 24.16 -0.54
CA THR A 643 1.01 23.58 -0.65
C THR A 643 0.68 22.68 0.54
N VAL A 644 1.60 21.80 0.94
CA VAL A 644 1.39 20.94 2.11
C VAL A 644 1.38 21.75 3.41
N GLN A 645 2.21 22.79 3.54
CA GLN A 645 2.19 23.69 4.71
C GLN A 645 0.86 24.43 4.84
N CYS A 646 0.31 24.97 3.75
CA CYS A 646 -1.00 25.62 3.72
C CYS A 646 -2.11 24.66 4.14
N ILE A 647 -2.13 23.43 3.60
CA ILE A 647 -3.11 22.41 4.03
C ILE A 647 -2.94 22.11 5.52
N ARG A 648 -1.72 22.05 6.06
CA ARG A 648 -1.46 21.76 7.48
C ARG A 648 -1.88 22.88 8.43
N GLN A 649 -1.94 24.14 7.96
CA GLN A 649 -2.48 25.26 8.72
C GLN A 649 -4.01 25.20 8.86
N GLN A 650 -4.69 24.48 7.97
CA GLN A 650 -6.15 24.38 7.95
C GLN A 650 -6.65 23.01 8.44
N ARG A 651 -5.88 21.94 8.16
CA ARG A 651 -6.11 20.57 8.65
C ARG A 651 -4.80 20.01 9.20
N PHE A 652 -4.64 20.11 10.51
CA PHE A 652 -3.40 19.78 11.22
C PHE A 652 -2.88 18.38 10.88
N LYS A 653 -1.55 18.22 10.83
CA LYS A 653 -0.85 16.96 10.51
C LYS A 653 -1.13 16.36 9.12
N SER A 654 -1.79 17.07 8.21
CA SER A 654 -1.99 16.60 6.83
C SER A 654 -0.69 16.18 6.14
N VAL A 655 -0.78 15.12 5.34
CA VAL A 655 0.36 14.33 4.81
C VAL A 655 1.17 13.71 5.96
N GLN A 656 0.85 12.46 6.29
CA GLN A 656 1.24 11.83 7.55
C GLN A 656 2.62 11.13 7.49
N SER A 657 3.16 10.88 6.30
CA SER A 657 4.47 10.24 6.15
C SER A 657 5.31 10.84 5.01
N HIS A 658 6.63 10.69 5.11
CA HIS A 658 7.56 11.09 4.06
C HIS A 658 7.28 10.34 2.74
N ASN A 659 6.83 9.09 2.78
CA ASN A 659 6.46 8.34 1.58
C ASN A 659 5.27 9.00 0.85
N GLN A 660 4.27 9.50 1.59
CA GLN A 660 3.17 10.26 1.00
C GLN A 660 3.67 11.56 0.37
N TYR A 661 4.59 12.24 1.05
CA TYR A 661 5.18 13.49 0.55
C TYR A 661 5.99 13.28 -0.75
N ILE A 662 6.85 12.26 -0.79
CA ILE A 662 7.60 11.88 -2.00
C ILE A 662 6.64 11.46 -3.12
N PHE A 663 5.57 10.74 -2.78
CA PHE A 663 4.60 10.30 -3.76
C PHE A 663 3.84 11.45 -4.43
N ILE A 664 3.58 12.57 -3.74
CA ILE A 664 3.01 13.77 -4.36
C ILE A 664 3.93 14.27 -5.50
N HIS A 665 5.24 14.34 -5.26
CA HIS A 665 6.22 14.74 -6.26
C HIS A 665 6.21 13.78 -7.46
N LYS A 666 6.22 12.48 -7.19
CA LYS A 666 6.17 11.44 -8.22
C LYS A 666 4.93 11.58 -9.11
N VAL A 667 3.74 11.71 -8.50
CA VAL A 667 2.47 11.85 -9.24
C VAL A 667 2.48 13.10 -10.13
N LEU A 668 2.99 14.23 -9.64
CA LEU A 668 3.03 15.47 -10.42
C LEU A 668 3.99 15.41 -11.60
N ILE A 669 5.16 14.79 -11.43
CA ILE A 669 6.11 14.56 -12.52
C ILE A 669 5.49 13.65 -13.57
N GLU A 670 4.84 12.56 -13.16
CA GLU A 670 4.19 11.65 -14.09
C GLU A 670 2.99 12.31 -14.81
N TYR A 671 2.20 13.11 -14.09
CA TYR A 671 1.14 13.91 -14.71
C TYR A 671 1.68 14.86 -15.78
N ALA A 672 2.80 15.54 -15.50
CA ALA A 672 3.43 16.42 -16.47
C ALA A 672 3.94 15.67 -17.71
N LEU A 673 4.48 14.46 -17.54
CA LEU A 673 4.89 13.58 -18.63
C LEU A 673 3.70 13.19 -19.52
N TYR A 674 2.55 12.85 -18.94
CA TYR A 674 1.36 12.48 -19.72
C TYR A 674 0.68 13.65 -20.41
N SER A 675 0.73 14.84 -19.81
CA SER A 675 0.06 16.05 -20.31
C SER A 675 0.84 16.82 -21.37
N ASN A 676 2.02 16.34 -21.77
CA ASN A 676 2.91 17.00 -22.73
C ASN A 676 3.26 18.46 -22.34
N ARG A 677 3.27 18.76 -21.03
CA ARG A 677 3.56 20.07 -20.44
C ARG A 677 4.99 20.16 -19.90
N LEU A 678 5.91 19.43 -20.52
CA LEU A 678 7.31 19.26 -20.11
C LEU A 678 8.31 19.78 -21.14
#